data_AF-A0A556S986-F1
#
_entry.id   AF-A0A556S986-F1
#
_cell.length_a   1.000
_cell.length_b   1.000
_cell.length_c   1.000
_cell.angle_alpha   90.00
_cell.angle_beta   90.00
_cell.angle_gamma   90.00
#
_symmetry.space_group_name_H-M   'P 1'
#
loop_
_entity.id
_entity.type
_entity.pdbx_description
1 polymer ?
#
loop_
_entity_poly.entity_id
_entity_poly.type
_entity_poly.pdbx_seq_one_letter_code
_entity_poly.pdbx_strand_id
1 'polypeptide(L)'
;MSLSAVKEWKFPVIINSKKDLTVNNYYSALLKASKGFYPISINQLIHMGIHFDKTVLKELGDENERQVHCIADGEVVAYRINDNYQNISYGDTVAFYSTGFVLVRHLLEMERVEEKTESTEPDTENSSTTEKPAEDNSPASSASKTNDTATSTNSTADKADTTSENTPTEPEKEKLPPHQLYFYSLYMHLADTAFYDKNSKTSTPSFWEQDIYRVLPDHKELNKVEGLCIRDKADNSKNDSILAVLQVGTKVNLNLNLHDENHNWYAVTSLAEGYSSIPELKSIKHTQGEAQTDILGWIFIGKEMTSQEFEILELNEHKKLLSGQSTELSILTKEFNATCASSKGLRVRKDKKILSMLPGGTQVKISGNKKAKHFVELTEVIRDGKPTIPLPKENTKIWFDCLERISRGKEYNEVVVLDTPSPIKAGDLIGHIGHDHTPKISLSQNNTEIKCETNLHVECFTCDDLPNFIALTQAEASKLPEEEKTLLGISKQAKLLKSPKDADTDVGQHTEIKVISKDINVKWLQIEITASKTKKKTVWIENSEEISKSINAKGNISLATDKKAWSEYPLQASALANNSSIIDTPLLLDINNGVFKKLSHRAIDKDGILWIFIEHALDKNNAPIRGWLAINSEGVKKVSCWDWFDFKLIEEKATTKEFYLDVKKSLSRDNTSLGSYKPTLKETLTILDRQYHLDQKKYAKIDAKSFNGITDKPQLSSALSRLLIKSESEWYSEIDAQGKIPKWDALDSEFNEKAKKVLSYLEDGDSAKCDAYISTLAENERESVKRGLELKRRELQAQGINNNKTIQDFCYTELKQKVALWDNEKEKIKKMLWWDDVAKGLAKQNQQNKSEQSKTNNESNSSDITLPATLNLDGQASFIHPMMLINYFKIKASPWHEPLKNPQRTRYNSSKDDRPWNGAYGLVRNGGERAHAGLDIFARIGTPCYACLDGEIVKFEDQGDYGKVIVLKVKGDDLRASRNNYTLEFSGKEKNEITQAVDFDINSDYFYIRYCHVHDTKKVPGIKVGSKVKAGDHIGYTSDTGNAKNLPNTHLHLEIAMKPRYNRSLEKNEKDKRKMSLGYKINPAFFVNLNPIDEADQKDAVKKGNKYYKQN
;
A
#
# COMPACT_ATOMS: atom_id res chain seq x y z
N MET A 1 4.67 21.97 5.69
CA MET A 1 5.49 21.05 6.51
C MET A 1 6.48 20.36 5.60
N SER A 2 7.64 19.92 6.08
CA SER A 2 8.53 19.05 5.31
C SER A 2 7.96 17.62 5.28
N LEU A 3 7.88 17.00 4.11
CA LEU A 3 7.49 15.60 3.97
C LEU A 3 8.51 14.71 4.69
N SER A 4 8.05 13.77 5.51
CA SER A 4 8.95 12.85 6.21
C SER A 4 9.38 11.68 5.33
N ALA A 5 10.65 11.31 5.38
CA ALA A 5 11.16 10.09 4.75
C ALA A 5 10.35 8.84 5.13
N VAL A 6 10.19 7.91 4.19
CA VAL A 6 9.48 6.64 4.38
C VAL A 6 10.20 5.75 5.40
N LYS A 7 9.48 5.34 6.45
CA LYS A 7 10.00 4.48 7.53
C LYS A 7 9.35 3.10 7.60
N GLU A 8 8.18 2.94 6.98
CA GLU A 8 7.41 1.70 7.00
C GLU A 8 6.72 1.48 5.66
N TRP A 9 6.52 0.21 5.32
CA TRP A 9 5.83 -0.22 4.11
C TRP A 9 4.73 -1.22 4.45
N LYS A 10 3.61 -1.15 3.73
CA LYS A 10 2.47 -2.08 3.82
C LYS A 10 2.02 -2.48 2.41
N PHE A 11 1.33 -3.63 2.32
CA PHE A 11 0.63 -3.99 1.09
C PHE A 11 -0.62 -3.11 0.91
N PRO A 12 -0.98 -2.72 -0.33
CA PRO A 12 -2.14 -1.88 -0.58
C PRO A 12 -3.48 -2.61 -0.32
N VAL A 13 -3.47 -3.94 -0.33
CA VAL A 13 -4.58 -4.81 0.10
C VAL A 13 -4.04 -5.73 1.18
N ILE A 14 -4.72 -5.81 2.32
CA ILE A 14 -4.28 -6.56 3.51
C ILE A 14 -5.36 -7.55 3.90
N ILE A 15 -5.18 -8.83 3.56
CA ILE A 15 -6.12 -9.89 3.95
C ILE A 15 -5.80 -10.36 5.38
N ASN A 16 -6.73 -10.18 6.31
CA ASN A 16 -6.65 -10.71 7.69
C ASN A 16 -6.90 -12.23 7.74
N SER A 17 -6.06 -12.99 7.05
CA SER A 17 -6.16 -14.45 6.94
C SER A 17 -5.46 -15.17 8.12
N LYS A 18 -5.79 -16.45 8.35
CA LYS A 18 -5.06 -17.31 9.33
C LYS A 18 -3.64 -17.70 8.91
N LYS A 19 -3.20 -17.27 7.74
CA LYS A 19 -1.92 -17.60 7.10
C LYS A 19 -1.14 -16.31 6.85
N ASP A 20 0.09 -16.25 7.32
CA ASP A 20 1.00 -15.15 7.00
C ASP A 20 1.29 -15.13 5.49
N LEU A 21 0.88 -14.06 4.82
CA LEU A 21 1.13 -13.85 3.39
C LEU A 21 2.54 -13.28 3.19
N THR A 22 3.34 -13.97 2.38
CA THR A 22 4.67 -13.50 1.96
C THR A 22 4.58 -12.68 0.67
N VAL A 23 5.60 -11.86 0.37
CA VAL A 23 5.68 -11.13 -0.91
C VAL A 23 5.58 -12.08 -2.11
N ASN A 24 6.13 -13.30 -2.03
CA ASN A 24 5.98 -14.30 -3.09
C ASN A 24 4.52 -14.73 -3.29
N ASN A 25 3.69 -14.73 -2.24
CA ASN A 25 2.25 -14.98 -2.39
C ASN A 25 1.55 -13.84 -3.14
N TYR A 26 1.96 -12.58 -2.91
CA TYR A 26 1.47 -11.44 -3.70
C TYR A 26 1.93 -11.53 -5.17
N TYR A 27 3.20 -11.81 -5.45
CA TYR A 27 3.65 -12.03 -6.84
C TYR A 27 2.87 -13.16 -7.53
N SER A 28 2.72 -14.31 -6.89
CA SER A 28 1.96 -15.44 -7.45
C SER A 28 0.46 -15.13 -7.63
N ALA A 29 -0.13 -14.26 -6.81
CA ALA A 29 -1.52 -13.83 -6.97
C ALA A 29 -1.67 -12.80 -8.11
N LEU A 30 -0.80 -11.78 -8.15
CA LEU A 30 -0.79 -10.75 -9.20
C LEU A 30 -0.55 -11.34 -10.60
N LEU A 31 0.32 -12.36 -10.70
CA LEU A 31 0.52 -13.13 -11.94
C LEU A 31 -0.68 -13.99 -12.37
N LYS A 32 -1.79 -13.97 -11.62
CA LYS A 32 -3.09 -14.56 -12.00
C LYS A 32 -4.17 -13.52 -12.29
N ALA A 33 -3.84 -12.22 -12.30
CA ALA A 33 -4.76 -11.18 -12.70
C ALA A 33 -5.30 -11.44 -14.11
N SER A 34 -6.54 -11.03 -14.37
CA SER A 34 -7.20 -11.27 -15.65
C SER A 34 -6.58 -10.50 -16.82
N LYS A 35 -6.14 -9.25 -16.58
CA LYS A 35 -5.66 -8.33 -17.64
C LYS A 35 -4.51 -7.38 -17.27
N GLY A 36 -4.23 -7.18 -15.98
CA GLY A 36 -3.34 -6.13 -15.49
C GLY A 36 -1.98 -6.65 -15.01
N PHE A 37 -1.05 -6.80 -15.96
CA PHE A 37 0.32 -7.27 -15.70
C PHE A 37 1.34 -6.15 -15.93
N TYR A 38 2.23 -5.94 -14.96
CA TYR A 38 3.43 -5.12 -15.16
C TYR A 38 4.44 -5.85 -16.07
N PRO A 39 5.09 -5.20 -17.06
CA PRO A 39 4.90 -3.82 -17.51
C PRO A 39 4.01 -3.69 -18.77
N ILE A 40 3.27 -4.73 -19.15
CA ILE A 40 2.55 -4.82 -20.42
C ILE A 40 1.22 -5.55 -20.22
N SER A 41 0.11 -4.88 -20.56
CA SER A 41 -1.21 -5.50 -20.52
C SER A 41 -1.44 -6.41 -21.73
N ILE A 42 -2.21 -7.48 -21.54
CA ILE A 42 -2.70 -8.34 -22.63
C ILE A 42 -3.65 -7.59 -23.59
N ASN A 43 -4.08 -6.37 -23.24
CA ASN A 43 -4.73 -5.42 -24.15
C ASN A 43 -3.77 -4.82 -25.20
N GLN A 44 -2.52 -5.30 -25.27
CA GLN A 44 -1.46 -4.88 -26.21
C GLN A 44 -0.92 -3.46 -25.96
N LEU A 45 -1.00 -2.96 -24.73
CA LEU A 45 -0.54 -1.62 -24.35
C LEU A 45 0.52 -1.70 -23.25
N ILE A 46 1.36 -0.66 -23.17
CA ILE A 46 2.18 -0.37 -21.98
C ILE A 46 1.23 -0.32 -20.77
N HIS A 47 1.63 -0.94 -19.66
CA HIS A 47 0.85 -0.92 -18.45
C HIS A 47 1.75 -0.94 -17.22
N MET A 48 1.79 0.16 -16.47
CA MET A 48 2.82 0.38 -15.44
C MET A 48 2.36 0.02 -14.02
N GLY A 49 1.12 -0.41 -13.88
CA GLY A 49 0.52 -0.81 -12.61
C GLY A 49 0.48 -2.31 -12.34
N ILE A 50 -0.13 -2.63 -11.21
CA ILE A 50 -0.56 -3.98 -10.82
C ILE A 50 -2.04 -3.96 -10.48
N HIS A 51 -2.76 -5.05 -10.79
CA HIS A 51 -4.20 -5.15 -10.58
C HIS A 51 -4.55 -6.10 -9.43
N PHE A 52 -5.47 -5.68 -8.57
CA PHE A 52 -6.14 -6.51 -7.57
C PHE A 52 -7.59 -6.73 -8.01
N ASP A 53 -7.78 -7.61 -8.99
CA ASP A 53 -9.10 -8.08 -9.38
C ASP A 53 -9.61 -9.23 -8.50
N LYS A 54 -10.85 -9.66 -8.72
CA LYS A 54 -11.47 -10.75 -7.95
C LYS A 54 -10.62 -12.04 -7.90
N THR A 55 -9.88 -12.36 -8.95
CA THR A 55 -9.00 -13.55 -8.99
C THR A 55 -7.82 -13.37 -8.05
N VAL A 56 -7.17 -12.21 -8.07
CA VAL A 56 -6.06 -11.87 -7.17
C VAL A 56 -6.51 -11.87 -5.72
N LEU A 57 -7.63 -11.22 -5.41
CA LEU A 57 -8.19 -11.15 -4.05
C LEU A 57 -8.51 -12.56 -3.49
N LYS A 58 -9.08 -13.43 -4.33
CA LYS A 58 -9.35 -14.84 -3.99
C LYS A 58 -8.08 -15.64 -3.70
N GLU A 59 -7.02 -15.42 -4.45
CA GLU A 59 -5.71 -16.09 -4.26
C GLU A 59 -4.97 -15.60 -3.01
N LEU A 60 -5.18 -14.34 -2.61
CA LEU A 60 -4.70 -13.79 -1.34
C LEU A 60 -5.53 -14.28 -0.13
N GLY A 61 -6.80 -14.63 -0.33
CA GLY A 61 -7.60 -15.40 0.63
C GLY A 61 -8.99 -14.86 0.96
N ASP A 62 -9.36 -13.68 0.43
CA ASP A 62 -10.74 -13.17 0.52
C ASP A 62 -11.12 -12.41 -0.76
N GLU A 63 -12.04 -12.98 -1.55
CA GLU A 63 -12.56 -12.37 -2.77
C GLU A 63 -13.50 -11.18 -2.53
N ASN A 64 -13.85 -10.89 -1.27
CA ASN A 64 -14.73 -9.79 -0.89
C ASN A 64 -14.00 -8.61 -0.26
N GLU A 65 -12.68 -8.70 -0.03
CA GLU A 65 -11.92 -7.56 0.50
C GLU A 65 -12.11 -6.33 -0.39
N ARG A 66 -12.27 -5.17 0.26
CA ARG A 66 -12.48 -3.88 -0.37
C ARG A 66 -11.54 -2.81 0.15
N GLN A 67 -10.88 -2.97 1.30
CA GLN A 67 -10.10 -1.89 1.90
C GLN A 67 -8.77 -1.68 1.16
N VAL A 68 -8.54 -0.44 0.73
CA VAL A 68 -7.30 -0.02 0.06
C VAL A 68 -6.49 0.81 1.04
N HIS A 69 -5.22 0.46 1.21
CA HIS A 69 -4.32 1.04 2.20
C HIS A 69 -3.12 1.72 1.54
N CYS A 70 -2.58 2.75 2.19
CA CYS A 70 -1.40 3.45 1.70
C CYS A 70 -0.15 2.57 1.86
N ILE A 71 0.66 2.44 0.81
CA ILE A 71 1.82 1.55 0.82
C ILE A 71 2.97 2.02 1.71
N ALA A 72 3.05 3.33 2.01
CA ALA A 72 4.17 3.96 2.69
C ALA A 72 3.74 5.28 3.34
N ASP A 73 4.52 5.80 4.29
CA ASP A 73 4.35 7.15 4.83
C ASP A 73 4.44 8.20 3.71
N GLY A 74 3.57 9.21 3.73
CA GLY A 74 3.53 10.23 2.69
C GLY A 74 2.53 11.35 2.95
N GLU A 75 2.11 12.00 1.87
CA GLU A 75 1.04 13.01 1.85
C GLU A 75 0.15 12.80 0.61
N VAL A 76 -1.17 12.81 0.80
CA VAL A 76 -2.12 12.86 -0.31
C VAL A 76 -2.02 14.24 -0.95
N VAL A 77 -1.75 14.27 -2.26
CA VAL A 77 -1.60 15.52 -3.03
C VAL A 77 -2.79 15.80 -3.93
N ALA A 78 -3.43 14.74 -4.44
CA ALA A 78 -4.62 14.85 -5.29
C ALA A 78 -5.51 13.61 -5.18
N TYR A 79 -6.79 13.77 -5.46
CA TYR A 79 -7.73 12.66 -5.62
C TYR A 79 -8.90 13.05 -6.55
N ARG A 80 -9.63 12.07 -7.05
CA ARG A 80 -10.95 12.22 -7.68
C ARG A 80 -11.89 11.20 -7.01
N ILE A 81 -13.08 11.63 -6.59
CA ILE A 81 -14.12 10.73 -6.10
C ILE A 81 -15.30 10.78 -7.07
N ASN A 82 -15.86 9.63 -7.45
CA ASN A 82 -17.10 9.64 -8.21
C ASN A 82 -18.30 9.88 -7.29
N ASP A 83 -19.24 10.70 -7.74
CA ASP A 83 -20.56 10.79 -7.12
C ASP A 83 -21.27 9.43 -7.26
N ASN A 84 -21.55 9.09 -8.52
CA ASN A 84 -21.91 7.76 -9.00
C ASN A 84 -20.90 7.35 -10.06
N TYR A 85 -20.64 6.06 -10.25
CA TYR A 85 -19.76 5.58 -11.32
C TYR A 85 -20.10 6.20 -12.68
N GLN A 86 -19.08 6.64 -13.40
CA GLN A 86 -19.20 7.19 -14.75
C GLN A 86 -19.72 6.12 -15.69
N ASN A 87 -20.46 6.52 -16.73
CA ASN A 87 -21.05 5.59 -17.67
C ASN A 87 -20.90 6.01 -19.13
N ILE A 88 -20.96 5.01 -20.02
CA ILE A 88 -20.97 5.14 -21.48
C ILE A 88 -22.04 4.20 -22.05
N SER A 89 -22.84 4.73 -22.97
CA SER A 89 -23.82 3.96 -23.75
C SER A 89 -23.19 3.45 -25.05
N TYR A 90 -23.34 2.15 -25.30
CA TYR A 90 -23.01 1.48 -26.56
C TYR A 90 -24.31 1.07 -27.29
N GLY A 91 -25.29 1.99 -27.37
CA GLY A 91 -26.62 1.73 -27.93
C GLY A 91 -27.55 1.15 -26.86
N ASP A 92 -28.04 -0.07 -27.08
CA ASP A 92 -28.98 -0.76 -26.16
C ASP A 92 -28.35 -1.21 -24.83
N THR A 93 -27.06 -0.92 -24.63
CA THR A 93 -26.31 -1.30 -23.45
C THR A 93 -25.50 -0.15 -22.85
N VAL A 94 -25.34 -0.15 -21.53
CA VAL A 94 -24.51 0.80 -20.79
C VAL A 94 -23.44 0.06 -20.01
N ALA A 95 -22.24 0.63 -19.93
CA ALA A 95 -21.21 0.17 -19.00
C ALA A 95 -20.86 1.29 -18.01
N PHE A 96 -20.72 0.91 -16.75
CA PHE A 96 -20.28 1.78 -15.67
C PHE A 96 -18.80 1.51 -15.32
N TYR A 97 -18.10 2.54 -14.86
CA TYR A 97 -16.68 2.50 -14.50
C TYR A 97 -16.31 3.60 -13.50
N SER A 98 -15.29 3.34 -12.71
CA SER A 98 -14.71 4.31 -11.79
C SER A 98 -13.56 5.07 -12.44
N THR A 99 -13.69 6.39 -12.45
CA THR A 99 -12.59 7.34 -12.69
C THR A 99 -11.95 7.80 -11.38
N GLY A 100 -12.45 7.32 -10.23
CA GLY A 100 -12.01 7.71 -8.90
C GLY A 100 -10.61 7.19 -8.57
N PHE A 101 -9.78 8.08 -8.03
CA PHE A 101 -8.38 7.79 -7.70
C PHE A 101 -7.87 8.59 -6.51
N VAL A 102 -6.77 8.14 -5.93
CA VAL A 102 -5.97 8.90 -4.95
C VAL A 102 -4.50 8.85 -5.37
N LEU A 103 -3.82 9.99 -5.28
CA LEU A 103 -2.38 10.14 -5.54
C LEU A 103 -1.67 10.60 -4.27
N VAL A 104 -0.70 9.82 -3.82
CA VAL A 104 0.11 10.07 -2.63
C VAL A 104 1.56 10.35 -3.04
N ARG A 105 2.15 11.43 -2.52
CA ARG A 105 3.58 11.73 -2.64
C ARG A 105 4.33 11.19 -1.42
N HIS A 106 5.49 10.61 -1.68
CA HIS A 106 6.37 9.99 -0.70
C HIS A 106 7.79 10.53 -0.85
N LEU A 107 8.59 10.42 0.21
CA LEU A 107 10.02 10.74 0.20
C LEU A 107 10.84 9.49 0.51
N LEU A 108 11.58 8.98 -0.47
CA LEU A 108 12.58 7.95 -0.27
C LEU A 108 13.93 8.63 0.04
N GLU A 109 14.60 8.21 1.11
CA GLU A 109 15.80 8.89 1.61
C GLU A 109 16.87 7.91 2.06
N MET A 110 18.12 8.20 1.68
CA MET A 110 19.31 7.48 2.13
C MET A 110 20.27 8.46 2.85
N GLU A 111 20.58 8.17 4.11
CA GLU A 111 21.61 8.90 4.85
C GLU A 111 23.00 8.68 4.22
N ARG A 112 23.86 9.71 4.28
CA ARG A 112 25.27 9.56 3.90
C ARG A 112 26.06 8.94 5.05
N VAL A 113 26.99 8.05 4.68
CA VAL A 113 27.95 7.44 5.59
C VAL A 113 29.06 8.45 5.87
N GLU A 114 29.29 8.74 7.15
CA GLU A 114 30.35 9.65 7.56
C GLU A 114 31.72 9.01 7.33
N GLU A 115 32.57 9.68 6.54
CA GLU A 115 33.94 9.24 6.32
C GLU A 115 34.75 9.37 7.62
N LYS A 116 35.15 8.23 8.18
CA LYS A 116 36.18 8.20 9.24
C LYS A 116 37.51 8.63 8.63
N THR A 117 37.90 9.87 8.89
CA THR A 117 39.29 10.30 8.72
C THR A 117 40.18 9.46 9.65
N GLU A 118 40.86 8.46 9.09
CA GLU A 118 41.92 7.75 9.80
C GLU A 118 43.06 8.73 10.10
N SER A 119 43.36 8.90 11.39
CA SER A 119 44.53 9.64 11.86
C SER A 119 45.78 8.82 11.57
N THR A 120 46.47 9.14 10.47
CA THR A 120 47.78 8.58 10.16
C THR A 120 48.85 9.13 11.10
N GLU A 121 49.12 8.40 12.19
CA GLU A 121 50.44 8.47 12.83
C GLU A 121 51.48 7.76 11.95
N PRO A 122 52.71 8.29 11.83
CA PRO A 122 53.71 7.77 10.90
C PRO A 122 54.57 6.67 11.53
N ASP A 123 54.24 5.40 11.28
CA ASP A 123 55.16 4.29 11.57
C ASP A 123 56.28 4.20 10.52
N THR A 124 57.49 4.49 10.98
CA THR A 124 58.75 4.37 10.24
C THR A 124 59.26 2.92 10.13
N GLU A 125 59.87 2.61 8.98
CA GLU A 125 60.73 1.44 8.71
C GLU A 125 60.05 0.05 8.63
N ASN A 126 60.42 -0.88 7.74
CA ASN A 126 61.50 -0.91 6.75
C ASN A 126 61.23 -1.95 5.62
N SER A 127 61.79 -1.74 4.41
CA SER A 127 62.24 -2.74 3.40
C SER A 127 61.32 -3.92 2.97
N SER A 128 61.21 -4.38 1.72
CA SER A 128 61.68 -3.98 0.38
C SER A 128 61.26 -5.08 -0.63
N THR A 129 60.86 -4.73 -1.87
CA THR A 129 61.45 -5.20 -3.16
C THR A 129 60.61 -4.79 -4.37
N THR A 130 61.26 -4.11 -5.32
CA THR A 130 61.16 -4.19 -6.80
C THR A 130 60.10 -5.10 -7.45
N GLU A 131 59.49 -4.77 -8.61
CA GLU A 131 60.12 -4.26 -9.85
C GLU A 131 59.28 -3.22 -10.66
N LYS A 132 59.94 -2.49 -11.57
CA LYS A 132 59.41 -1.50 -12.54
C LYS A 132 59.66 -2.01 -13.98
N PRO A 133 58.82 -1.69 -14.97
CA PRO A 133 59.29 -0.92 -16.14
C PRO A 133 58.32 0.25 -16.47
N ALA A 134 58.75 1.51 -16.67
CA ALA A 134 59.45 2.05 -17.85
C ALA A 134 58.55 2.01 -19.10
N GLU A 135 57.90 3.12 -19.47
CA GLU A 135 58.36 4.12 -20.48
C GLU A 135 58.36 3.51 -21.91
N ASP A 136 57.81 4.13 -22.96
CA ASP A 136 57.92 5.54 -23.37
C ASP A 136 56.91 5.91 -24.52
N ASN A 137 56.87 7.20 -24.89
CA ASN A 137 56.47 7.84 -26.16
C ASN A 137 55.07 8.46 -26.38
N SER A 138 55.14 9.78 -26.62
CA SER A 138 54.17 10.76 -27.16
C SER A 138 54.23 10.77 -28.73
N PRO A 139 53.67 11.72 -29.56
CA PRO A 139 53.17 13.06 -29.22
C PRO A 139 52.01 13.75 -30.03
N ALA A 140 51.61 14.93 -29.52
CA ALA A 140 51.14 16.16 -30.19
C ALA A 140 49.78 16.20 -30.94
N SER A 141 48.88 17.15 -30.64
CA SER A 141 48.97 18.52 -31.19
C SER A 141 48.02 19.55 -30.52
N SER A 142 48.57 20.76 -30.23
CA SER A 142 48.07 22.16 -30.38
C SER A 142 46.58 22.56 -30.19
N ALA A 143 46.21 23.78 -29.74
CA ALA A 143 46.91 25.09 -29.81
C ALA A 143 46.50 26.14 -28.72
N SER A 144 47.33 27.20 -28.60
CA SER A 144 47.11 28.60 -28.08
C SER A 144 46.11 28.88 -26.93
N LYS A 145 46.46 29.44 -25.76
CA LYS A 145 47.19 30.69 -25.38
C LYS A 145 46.55 32.03 -25.77
N THR A 146 46.19 32.84 -24.74
CA THR A 146 46.64 34.24 -24.53
C THR A 146 46.35 34.70 -23.08
N ASN A 147 47.40 35.11 -22.36
CA ASN A 147 47.61 36.40 -21.66
C ASN A 147 46.38 37.31 -21.38
N ASP A 148 46.24 38.05 -20.27
CA ASP A 148 47.04 38.30 -19.04
C ASP A 148 46.04 38.85 -17.95
N THR A 149 46.35 39.20 -16.68
CA THR A 149 47.59 39.70 -16.04
C THR A 149 47.63 39.41 -14.52
N ALA A 150 48.77 39.73 -13.90
CA ALA A 150 49.11 39.78 -12.47
C ALA A 150 48.42 40.95 -11.68
N THR A 151 48.57 41.15 -10.36
CA THR A 151 49.55 40.64 -9.36
C THR A 151 48.97 40.68 -7.94
N SER A 152 49.32 39.73 -7.07
CA SER A 152 49.14 39.86 -5.62
C SER A 152 50.48 40.18 -4.93
N THR A 153 50.46 41.09 -3.96
CA THR A 153 51.63 41.40 -3.10
C THR A 153 51.34 41.01 -1.65
N ASN A 154 52.23 40.19 -1.08
CA ASN A 154 52.24 39.79 0.33
C ASN A 154 53.31 40.58 1.09
N SER A 155 52.96 41.12 2.25
CA SER A 155 53.84 41.47 3.38
C SER A 155 53.00 42.14 4.47
N THR A 156 53.08 41.91 5.78
CA THR A 156 53.64 40.89 6.69
C THR A 156 53.42 41.47 8.09
N ALA A 157 53.13 40.61 9.09
CA ALA A 157 53.31 40.84 10.53
C ALA A 157 52.63 42.05 11.20
N ASP A 158 51.82 41.77 12.23
CA ASP A 158 52.31 42.06 13.59
C ASP A 158 51.68 41.14 14.64
N LYS A 159 52.40 40.93 15.76
CA LYS A 159 52.00 40.08 16.89
C LYS A 159 51.76 40.94 18.13
N ALA A 160 50.61 40.78 18.77
CA ALA A 160 50.38 41.23 20.14
C ALA A 160 49.62 40.14 20.91
N ASP A 161 49.88 40.03 22.21
CA ASP A 161 49.63 38.85 23.04
C ASP A 161 48.59 39.12 24.15
N THR A 162 48.24 38.07 24.91
CA THR A 162 47.57 38.03 26.22
C THR A 162 46.03 37.92 26.31
N THR A 163 45.61 36.65 26.40
CA THR A 163 44.74 36.06 27.44
C THR A 163 43.28 36.51 27.64
N SER A 164 42.35 35.60 27.32
CA SER A 164 41.28 35.15 28.25
C SER A 164 40.84 33.71 27.92
N GLU A 165 40.25 33.02 28.89
CA GLU A 165 40.10 31.55 28.91
C GLU A 165 39.07 31.00 27.91
N ASN A 166 39.49 30.06 27.05
CA ASN A 166 38.59 29.24 26.24
C ASN A 166 38.52 27.82 26.81
N THR A 167 37.31 27.36 27.15
CA THR A 167 37.01 25.91 27.17
C THR A 167 36.55 25.55 25.76
N PRO A 168 37.24 24.66 25.03
CA PRO A 168 36.84 24.33 23.67
C PRO A 168 35.63 23.40 23.68
N THR A 169 34.44 23.95 23.45
CA THR A 169 33.36 23.19 22.81
C THR A 169 33.81 22.87 21.39
N GLU A 170 33.97 21.58 21.12
CA GLU A 170 34.25 21.04 19.79
C GLU A 170 33.10 21.42 18.83
N PRO A 171 33.38 21.95 17.63
CA PRO A 171 32.32 22.32 16.70
C PRO A 171 31.65 21.05 16.14
N GLU A 172 30.32 20.95 16.29
CA GLU A 172 29.55 19.91 15.61
C GLU A 172 29.79 20.00 14.10
N LYS A 173 30.35 18.95 13.50
CA LYS A 173 30.47 18.85 12.04
C LYS A 173 29.07 18.80 11.44
N GLU A 174 28.79 19.73 10.53
CA GLU A 174 27.51 19.79 9.83
C GLU A 174 27.35 18.55 8.92
N LYS A 175 26.40 17.67 9.25
CA LYS A 175 26.19 16.40 8.53
C LYS A 175 25.63 16.70 7.13
N LEU A 176 26.29 16.18 6.09
CA LEU A 176 25.86 16.38 4.69
C LEU A 176 24.41 15.92 4.46
N PRO A 177 23.62 16.65 3.65
CA PRO A 177 22.22 16.32 3.43
C PRO A 177 22.06 14.95 2.73
N PRO A 178 21.05 14.15 3.13
CA PRO A 178 20.85 12.80 2.60
C PRO A 178 20.51 12.82 1.11
N HIS A 179 20.64 11.67 0.45
CA HIS A 179 20.15 11.50 -0.92
C HIS A 179 18.64 11.28 -0.88
N GLN A 180 17.90 12.13 -1.59
CA GLN A 180 16.43 12.15 -1.61
C GLN A 180 15.88 11.84 -3.00
N LEU A 181 14.76 11.11 -3.04
CA LEU A 181 13.95 10.85 -4.22
C LEU A 181 12.47 10.96 -3.84
N TYR A 182 11.74 11.87 -4.49
CA TYR A 182 10.29 11.89 -4.39
C TYR A 182 9.70 10.86 -5.34
N PHE A 183 8.75 10.07 -4.85
CA PHE A 183 7.98 9.15 -5.69
C PHE A 183 6.50 9.23 -5.31
N TYR A 184 5.65 8.76 -6.22
CA TYR A 184 4.22 8.76 -6.06
C TYR A 184 3.70 7.32 -6.00
N SER A 185 2.64 7.11 -5.22
CA SER A 185 1.77 5.95 -5.38
C SER A 185 0.37 6.40 -5.82
N LEU A 186 -0.16 5.72 -6.82
CA LEU A 186 -1.47 5.98 -7.42
C LEU A 186 -2.37 4.78 -7.15
N TYR A 187 -3.62 5.04 -6.75
CA TYR A 187 -4.66 4.05 -6.51
C TYR A 187 -5.87 4.40 -7.38
N MET A 188 -6.12 3.63 -8.43
CA MET A 188 -7.20 3.86 -9.41
C MET A 188 -8.38 2.91 -9.21
N HIS A 189 -9.54 3.31 -9.75
CA HIS A 189 -10.82 2.59 -9.71
C HIS A 189 -11.41 2.45 -8.29
N LEU A 190 -11.33 3.51 -7.50
CA LEU A 190 -11.90 3.54 -6.15
C LEU A 190 -13.44 3.61 -6.16
N ALA A 191 -14.06 3.23 -5.05
CA ALA A 191 -15.51 3.21 -4.89
C ALA A 191 -16.14 4.62 -4.94
N ASP A 192 -17.34 4.71 -5.51
CA ASP A 192 -18.13 5.93 -5.62
C ASP A 192 -18.83 6.32 -4.31
N THR A 193 -19.48 7.48 -4.27
CA THR A 193 -20.17 7.98 -3.07
C THR A 193 -21.36 7.11 -2.69
N ALA A 194 -22.07 6.58 -3.70
CA ALA A 194 -23.19 5.66 -3.52
C ALA A 194 -22.80 4.37 -2.77
N PHE A 195 -21.56 3.87 -2.90
CA PHE A 195 -21.03 2.80 -2.05
C PHE A 195 -21.01 3.19 -0.56
N TYR A 196 -20.50 4.38 -0.22
CA TYR A 196 -20.43 4.85 1.18
C TYR A 196 -21.80 5.20 1.75
N ASP A 197 -22.76 5.64 0.92
CA ASP A 197 -24.14 5.86 1.36
C ASP A 197 -24.85 4.56 1.73
N LYS A 198 -24.71 3.51 0.90
CA LYS A 198 -25.24 2.17 1.19
C LYS A 198 -24.55 1.48 2.36
N ASN A 199 -23.27 1.79 2.60
CA ASN A 199 -22.43 1.17 3.62
C ASN A 199 -21.99 2.19 4.67
N SER A 200 -22.94 2.90 5.31
CA SER A 200 -22.65 4.02 6.23
C SER A 200 -21.80 3.71 7.47
N LYS A 201 -21.57 2.42 7.78
CA LYS A 201 -20.68 1.97 8.86
C LYS A 201 -19.23 1.73 8.41
N THR A 202 -18.98 1.74 7.11
CA THR A 202 -17.65 1.55 6.53
C THR A 202 -16.82 2.81 6.76
N SER A 203 -15.54 2.62 7.09
CA SER A 203 -14.58 3.71 7.30
C SER A 203 -14.43 4.56 6.03
N THR A 204 -14.22 5.87 6.21
CA THR A 204 -13.90 6.81 5.13
C THR A 204 -12.44 7.24 5.24
N PRO A 205 -11.80 7.66 4.13
CA PRO A 205 -10.43 8.16 4.17
C PRO A 205 -10.29 9.37 5.09
N SER A 206 -9.16 9.49 5.79
CA SER A 206 -8.92 10.55 6.78
C SER A 206 -8.84 11.95 6.18
N PHE A 207 -8.34 12.06 4.95
CA PHE A 207 -8.16 13.29 4.18
C PHE A 207 -9.44 13.84 3.52
N TRP A 208 -10.59 13.17 3.70
CA TRP A 208 -11.90 13.69 3.31
C TRP A 208 -12.41 14.74 4.31
N GLU A 209 -13.33 15.60 3.88
CA GLU A 209 -13.97 16.59 4.76
C GLU A 209 -14.75 15.89 5.87
N GLN A 210 -14.35 16.12 7.12
CA GLN A 210 -14.90 15.45 8.30
C GLN A 210 -16.07 16.19 8.97
N ASP A 211 -16.47 17.36 8.48
CA ASP A 211 -17.43 18.25 9.19
C ASP A 211 -18.72 18.48 8.38
N ILE A 212 -19.13 17.45 7.64
CA ILE A 212 -20.37 17.37 6.87
C ILE A 212 -21.41 16.58 7.68
N TYR A 213 -22.68 16.97 7.55
CA TYR A 213 -23.79 16.37 8.29
C TYR A 213 -24.90 15.99 7.32
N ARG A 214 -25.54 14.83 7.55
CA ARG A 214 -26.67 14.35 6.76
C ARG A 214 -27.94 14.36 7.59
N VAL A 215 -29.04 14.86 7.00
CA VAL A 215 -30.37 14.77 7.60
C VAL A 215 -30.79 13.31 7.62
N LEU A 216 -31.03 12.75 8.80
CA LEU A 216 -31.43 11.35 8.98
C LEU A 216 -32.82 11.10 8.35
N PRO A 217 -32.93 10.26 7.29
CA PRO A 217 -34.23 9.79 6.83
C PRO A 217 -34.97 9.10 7.98
N ASP A 218 -36.27 9.34 8.09
CA ASP A 218 -37.16 8.75 9.11
C ASP A 218 -36.84 9.08 10.59
N HIS A 219 -35.97 10.05 10.90
CA HIS A 219 -35.81 10.47 12.29
C HIS A 219 -37.13 10.97 12.90
N LYS A 220 -37.44 10.52 14.12
CA LYS A 220 -38.74 10.76 14.80
C LYS A 220 -39.09 12.25 14.98
N GLU A 221 -38.08 13.13 14.97
CA GLU A 221 -38.24 14.57 15.18
C GLU A 221 -38.32 15.37 13.86
N LEU A 222 -38.22 14.70 12.70
CA LEU A 222 -38.64 15.29 11.42
C LEU A 222 -40.13 15.63 11.48
N ASN A 223 -40.49 16.78 10.92
CA ASN A 223 -41.86 17.29 11.00
C ASN A 223 -42.56 17.15 9.66
N LYS A 224 -43.88 17.00 9.68
CA LYS A 224 -44.70 17.06 8.47
C LYS A 224 -44.58 18.46 7.85
N VAL A 225 -44.60 18.53 6.51
CA VAL A 225 -44.80 19.80 5.79
C VAL A 225 -46.24 20.29 6.05
N GLU A 226 -46.39 21.59 6.26
CA GLU A 226 -47.66 22.28 6.51
C GLU A 226 -47.96 23.21 5.32
N GLY A 227 -49.15 23.06 4.73
CA GLY A 227 -49.59 23.81 3.55
C GLY A 227 -50.63 23.05 2.74
N LEU A 228 -50.63 23.24 1.42
CA LEU A 228 -51.68 22.73 0.52
C LEU A 228 -51.27 21.38 -0.10
N CYS A 229 -52.18 20.41 -0.14
CA CYS A 229 -51.95 19.15 -0.84
C CYS A 229 -51.87 19.33 -2.36
N ILE A 230 -50.96 18.59 -2.99
CA ILE A 230 -50.93 18.35 -4.43
C ILE A 230 -51.22 16.88 -4.72
N ARG A 231 -52.07 16.62 -5.72
CA ARG A 231 -52.71 15.32 -5.94
C ARG A 231 -52.52 14.76 -7.35
N ASP A 232 -52.70 13.44 -7.51
CA ASP A 232 -52.68 12.77 -8.83
C ASP A 232 -53.87 13.20 -9.73
N LYS A 233 -54.97 13.65 -9.11
CA LYS A 233 -56.25 14.01 -9.73
C LYS A 233 -56.87 15.25 -9.09
N ALA A 234 -57.77 15.90 -9.83
CA ALA A 234 -58.62 17.01 -9.38
C ALA A 234 -59.76 16.56 -8.44
N ASP A 235 -59.47 15.79 -7.39
CA ASP A 235 -60.45 15.36 -6.39
C ASP A 235 -59.84 15.25 -4.98
N ASN A 236 -60.65 15.49 -3.94
CA ASN A 236 -60.25 15.33 -2.54
C ASN A 236 -60.88 14.10 -1.86
N SER A 237 -61.41 13.14 -2.62
CA SER A 237 -62.26 12.06 -2.12
C SER A 237 -61.48 11.05 -1.27
N LYS A 238 -60.21 10.80 -1.61
CA LYS A 238 -59.31 9.85 -0.95
C LYS A 238 -58.02 10.52 -0.50
N ASN A 239 -57.26 9.89 0.40
CA ASN A 239 -55.96 10.39 0.85
C ASN A 239 -54.76 9.72 0.13
N ASP A 240 -55.00 8.63 -0.60
CA ASP A 240 -53.98 7.93 -1.41
C ASP A 240 -53.61 8.72 -2.69
N SER A 241 -54.46 9.65 -3.14
CA SER A 241 -54.16 10.58 -4.23
C SER A 241 -53.17 11.70 -3.86
N ILE A 242 -52.79 11.88 -2.59
CA ILE A 242 -51.88 12.96 -2.17
C ILE A 242 -50.44 12.59 -2.53
N LEU A 243 -49.88 13.31 -3.50
CA LEU A 243 -48.49 13.14 -3.95
C LEU A 243 -47.51 13.77 -2.95
N ALA A 244 -47.81 15.00 -2.51
CA ALA A 244 -47.05 15.73 -1.50
C ALA A 244 -47.94 16.79 -0.81
N VAL A 245 -47.39 17.41 0.23
CA VAL A 245 -47.88 18.71 0.75
C VAL A 245 -46.88 19.78 0.31
N LEU A 246 -47.37 20.80 -0.39
CA LEU A 246 -46.59 21.99 -0.74
C LEU A 246 -46.59 22.94 0.45
N GLN A 247 -45.41 23.43 0.83
CA GLN A 247 -45.29 24.32 1.99
C GLN A 247 -45.99 25.66 1.71
N VAL A 248 -46.58 26.26 2.74
CA VAL A 248 -46.97 27.68 2.67
C VAL A 248 -45.77 28.55 2.27
N GLY A 249 -45.96 29.42 1.27
CA GLY A 249 -44.95 30.24 0.61
C GLY A 249 -44.32 29.58 -0.64
N THR A 250 -44.62 28.31 -0.95
CA THR A 250 -44.14 27.68 -2.19
C THR A 250 -44.82 28.34 -3.40
N LYS A 251 -44.03 28.64 -4.45
CA LYS A 251 -44.54 29.15 -5.73
C LYS A 251 -44.64 28.04 -6.78
N VAL A 252 -45.73 28.02 -7.52
CA VAL A 252 -46.06 27.02 -8.55
C VAL A 252 -46.49 27.66 -9.85
N ASN A 253 -46.22 26.99 -10.97
CA ASN A 253 -46.70 27.35 -12.30
C ASN A 253 -47.92 26.50 -12.65
N LEU A 254 -49.06 27.15 -12.90
CA LEU A 254 -50.33 26.55 -13.28
C LEU A 254 -50.46 26.48 -14.80
N ASN A 255 -51.06 25.40 -15.29
CA ASN A 255 -51.62 25.37 -16.64
C ASN A 255 -53.03 25.98 -16.60
N LEU A 256 -53.16 27.24 -17.02
CA LEU A 256 -54.45 27.95 -17.03
C LEU A 256 -55.49 27.33 -17.98
N ASN A 257 -55.08 26.48 -18.93
CA ASN A 257 -55.98 25.76 -19.83
C ASN A 257 -56.37 24.37 -19.30
N LEU A 258 -55.86 23.95 -18.14
CA LEU A 258 -56.07 22.61 -17.58
C LEU A 258 -56.52 22.70 -16.11
N HIS A 259 -57.83 22.82 -15.97
CA HIS A 259 -58.58 22.95 -14.71
C HIS A 259 -59.81 22.02 -14.72
N ASP A 260 -60.50 21.87 -13.59
CA ASP A 260 -61.81 21.21 -13.56
C ASP A 260 -62.92 22.14 -14.10
N GLU A 261 -64.12 21.60 -14.35
CA GLU A 261 -65.26 22.34 -14.93
C GLU A 261 -65.60 23.62 -14.15
N ASN A 262 -65.40 23.62 -12.83
CA ASN A 262 -65.73 24.74 -11.94
C ASN A 262 -64.55 25.69 -11.67
N HIS A 263 -63.38 25.48 -12.30
CA HIS A 263 -62.16 26.26 -12.08
C HIS A 263 -61.71 26.30 -10.60
N ASN A 264 -61.97 25.21 -9.88
CA ASN A 264 -61.62 24.99 -8.49
C ASN A 264 -60.25 24.31 -8.34
N TRP A 265 -59.91 23.41 -9.26
CA TRP A 265 -58.66 22.68 -9.32
C TRP A 265 -57.86 23.10 -10.54
N TYR A 266 -56.55 23.30 -10.37
CA TYR A 266 -55.62 23.60 -11.46
C TYR A 266 -54.47 22.60 -11.49
N ALA A 267 -54.06 22.20 -12.69
CA ALA A 267 -52.86 21.39 -12.89
C ALA A 267 -51.59 22.24 -12.76
N VAL A 268 -50.64 21.78 -11.95
CA VAL A 268 -49.30 22.38 -11.78
C VAL A 268 -48.35 21.78 -12.80
N THR A 269 -47.74 22.59 -13.66
CA THR A 269 -46.74 22.13 -14.64
C THR A 269 -45.34 22.01 -14.03
N SER A 270 -45.00 22.92 -13.10
CA SER A 270 -43.70 23.00 -12.45
C SER A 270 -43.79 23.80 -11.15
N LEU A 271 -42.78 23.66 -10.30
CA LEU A 271 -42.52 24.61 -9.21
C LEU A 271 -41.73 25.80 -9.80
N ALA A 272 -41.84 26.98 -9.19
CA ALA A 272 -41.02 28.13 -9.59
C ALA A 272 -39.52 27.87 -9.33
N GLU A 273 -38.65 28.63 -10.00
CA GLU A 273 -37.20 28.42 -9.91
C GLU A 273 -36.70 28.50 -8.44
N GLY A 274 -35.90 27.51 -8.04
CA GLY A 274 -35.37 27.38 -6.68
C GLY A 274 -36.32 26.75 -5.64
N TYR A 275 -37.59 26.53 -5.95
CA TYR A 275 -38.54 25.86 -5.06
C TYR A 275 -38.48 24.33 -5.21
N SER A 276 -38.83 23.61 -4.15
CA SER A 276 -38.85 22.14 -4.12
C SER A 276 -40.01 21.59 -3.29
N SER A 277 -40.15 20.27 -3.27
CA SER A 277 -41.22 19.55 -2.57
C SER A 277 -40.65 18.36 -1.79
N ILE A 278 -41.38 17.92 -0.77
CA ILE A 278 -41.06 16.71 0.00
C ILE A 278 -42.30 15.80 0.00
N PRO A 279 -42.24 14.56 -0.51
CA PRO A 279 -41.17 14.03 -1.35
C PRO A 279 -41.02 14.85 -2.65
N GLU A 280 -39.92 14.67 -3.37
CA GLU A 280 -39.72 15.30 -4.68
C GLU A 280 -40.77 14.79 -5.67
N LEU A 281 -41.55 15.73 -6.23
CA LEU A 281 -42.60 15.44 -7.20
C LEU A 281 -42.01 14.99 -8.55
N LYS A 282 -42.59 13.94 -9.11
CA LYS A 282 -42.26 13.45 -10.45
C LYS A 282 -43.32 13.90 -11.45
N SER A 283 -42.90 14.21 -12.68
CA SER A 283 -43.83 14.46 -13.78
C SER A 283 -44.72 13.24 -14.03
N ILE A 284 -46.02 13.49 -14.15
CA ILE A 284 -47.05 12.53 -14.54
C ILE A 284 -47.69 13.00 -15.86
N LYS A 285 -47.92 12.05 -16.77
CA LYS A 285 -48.57 12.33 -18.06
C LYS A 285 -50.07 12.44 -17.88
N HIS A 286 -50.62 13.60 -18.20
CA HIS A 286 -52.06 13.82 -18.30
C HIS A 286 -52.51 13.82 -19.77
N THR A 287 -53.59 13.11 -20.07
CA THR A 287 -54.17 12.98 -21.42
C THR A 287 -55.52 13.67 -21.49
N GLN A 288 -55.67 14.62 -22.42
CA GLN A 288 -56.93 15.29 -22.73
C GLN A 288 -57.18 15.20 -24.23
N GLY A 289 -58.05 14.26 -24.65
CA GLY A 289 -58.14 13.86 -26.05
C GLY A 289 -56.86 13.18 -26.54
N GLU A 290 -56.35 13.58 -27.71
CA GLU A 290 -55.07 13.10 -28.26
C GLU A 290 -53.84 13.82 -27.67
N ALA A 291 -54.03 14.93 -26.95
CA ALA A 291 -52.92 15.71 -26.38
C ALA A 291 -52.40 15.09 -25.06
N GLN A 292 -51.08 14.96 -24.95
CA GLN A 292 -50.38 14.65 -23.70
C GLN A 292 -49.73 15.92 -23.14
N THR A 293 -49.95 16.20 -21.85
CA THR A 293 -49.28 17.26 -21.12
C THR A 293 -48.63 16.68 -19.86
N ASP A 294 -47.40 17.07 -19.61
CA ASP A 294 -46.64 16.69 -18.41
C ASP A 294 -46.97 17.67 -17.27
N ILE A 295 -47.40 17.14 -16.12
CA ILE A 295 -47.78 17.91 -14.93
C ILE A 295 -47.17 17.29 -13.66
N LEU A 296 -47.03 18.04 -12.58
CA LEU A 296 -46.62 17.53 -11.25
C LEU A 296 -47.82 17.06 -10.41
N GLY A 297 -49.04 17.44 -10.77
CA GLY A 297 -50.27 17.11 -10.06
C GLY A 297 -51.27 18.28 -10.05
N TRP A 298 -52.31 18.16 -9.24
CA TRP A 298 -53.42 19.09 -9.12
C TRP A 298 -53.48 19.73 -7.74
N ILE A 299 -53.79 21.03 -7.67
CA ILE A 299 -54.02 21.76 -6.42
C ILE A 299 -55.41 22.41 -6.40
N PHE A 300 -56.01 22.52 -5.21
CA PHE A 300 -57.29 23.20 -5.01
C PHE A 300 -57.07 24.68 -4.72
N ILE A 301 -57.57 25.55 -5.61
CA ILE A 301 -57.56 27.00 -5.44
C ILE A 301 -58.96 27.50 -5.05
N GLY A 302 -60.02 26.88 -5.56
CA GLY A 302 -61.42 27.23 -5.26
C GLY A 302 -61.97 28.44 -6.02
N LYS A 303 -61.22 28.95 -7.00
CA LYS A 303 -61.56 30.15 -7.78
C LYS A 303 -60.77 30.18 -9.08
N GLU A 304 -61.40 30.70 -10.14
CA GLU A 304 -60.78 31.03 -11.42
C GLU A 304 -59.54 31.93 -11.28
N MET A 305 -58.48 31.56 -12.00
CA MET A 305 -57.15 32.19 -11.96
C MET A 305 -56.78 32.82 -13.30
N THR A 306 -56.20 34.03 -13.25
CA THR A 306 -55.71 34.77 -14.43
C THR A 306 -54.18 34.85 -14.53
N SER A 307 -53.46 34.32 -13.53
CA SER A 307 -52.00 34.28 -13.46
C SER A 307 -51.50 32.84 -13.51
N GLN A 308 -50.46 32.59 -14.30
CA GLN A 308 -49.78 31.30 -14.35
C GLN A 308 -48.99 31.03 -13.06
N GLU A 309 -48.35 32.03 -12.45
CA GLU A 309 -47.71 31.85 -11.15
C GLU A 309 -48.74 31.99 -10.02
N PHE A 310 -48.73 31.05 -9.08
CA PHE A 310 -49.50 31.07 -7.84
C PHE A 310 -48.62 30.75 -6.63
N GLU A 311 -48.81 31.46 -5.52
CA GLU A 311 -48.12 31.22 -4.26
C GLU A 311 -49.07 30.53 -3.26
N ILE A 312 -48.62 29.44 -2.64
CA ILE A 312 -49.40 28.71 -1.63
C ILE A 312 -49.54 29.58 -0.37
N LEU A 313 -50.73 30.13 -0.14
CA LEU A 313 -50.99 31.06 0.97
C LEU A 313 -51.21 30.36 2.32
N GLU A 314 -51.21 31.12 3.43
CA GLU A 314 -51.72 30.60 4.70
C GLU A 314 -53.23 30.33 4.61
N LEU A 315 -53.73 29.30 5.32
CA LEU A 315 -55.15 28.92 5.30
C LEU A 315 -56.10 30.11 5.57
N ASN A 316 -55.73 31.01 6.48
CA ASN A 316 -56.54 32.18 6.81
C ASN A 316 -56.53 33.27 5.73
N GLU A 317 -55.52 33.30 4.86
CA GLU A 317 -55.42 34.22 3.73
C GLU A 317 -56.13 33.65 2.51
N HIS A 318 -55.92 32.36 2.22
CA HIS A 318 -56.67 31.64 1.19
C HIS A 318 -58.18 31.67 1.48
N LYS A 319 -58.60 31.54 2.74
CA LYS A 319 -60.01 31.75 3.16
C LYS A 319 -60.57 33.15 2.85
N LYS A 320 -59.73 34.20 2.85
CA LYS A 320 -60.16 35.56 2.46
C LYS A 320 -60.39 35.66 0.95
N LEU A 321 -59.65 34.91 0.13
CA LEU A 321 -59.86 34.85 -1.32
C LEU A 321 -61.21 34.22 -1.72
N LEU A 322 -61.73 33.32 -0.88
CA LEU A 322 -62.98 32.57 -1.08
C LEU A 322 -64.16 33.13 -0.27
N SER A 323 -64.15 34.43 0.05
CA SER A 323 -65.16 35.04 0.92
C SER A 323 -66.58 34.92 0.35
N GLY A 324 -67.42 34.12 1.00
CA GLY A 324 -68.82 33.86 0.60
C GLY A 324 -69.09 32.46 0.05
N GLN A 325 -68.05 31.64 -0.17
CA GLN A 325 -68.15 30.31 -0.81
C GLN A 325 -68.07 29.16 0.21
N SER A 326 -69.18 28.81 0.85
CA SER A 326 -69.19 27.88 2.00
C SER A 326 -68.70 26.46 1.67
N THR A 327 -68.94 25.98 0.45
CA THR A 327 -68.59 24.61 0.03
C THR A 327 -67.08 24.51 -0.22
N GLU A 328 -66.54 25.47 -0.95
CA GLU A 328 -65.13 25.62 -1.33
C GLU A 328 -64.27 25.85 -0.09
N LEU A 329 -64.73 26.66 0.86
CA LEU A 329 -64.10 26.85 2.18
C LEU A 329 -63.97 25.52 2.98
N SER A 330 -64.93 24.60 2.82
CA SER A 330 -64.87 23.28 3.48
C SER A 330 -63.86 22.35 2.81
N ILE A 331 -63.78 22.37 1.48
CA ILE A 331 -62.79 21.64 0.68
C ILE A 331 -61.38 22.14 0.99
N LEU A 332 -61.17 23.46 0.93
CA LEU A 332 -59.89 24.10 1.26
C LEU A 332 -59.40 23.72 2.66
N THR A 333 -60.31 23.75 3.65
CA THR A 333 -59.97 23.37 5.03
C THR A 333 -59.64 21.88 5.14
N LYS A 334 -60.23 21.01 4.31
CA LYS A 334 -59.86 19.58 4.23
C LYS A 334 -58.46 19.42 3.64
N GLU A 335 -58.12 20.15 2.57
CA GLU A 335 -56.81 20.07 1.92
C GLU A 335 -55.66 20.54 2.81
N PHE A 336 -55.83 21.63 3.57
CA PHE A 336 -54.81 22.11 4.53
C PHE A 336 -54.67 21.22 5.77
N ASN A 337 -55.72 20.49 6.15
CA ASN A 337 -55.68 19.55 7.28
C ASN A 337 -55.23 18.13 6.87
N ALA A 338 -55.21 17.83 5.57
CA ALA A 338 -54.69 16.58 5.05
C ALA A 338 -53.15 16.55 5.18
N THR A 339 -52.58 15.35 5.29
CA THR A 339 -51.13 15.21 5.46
C THR A 339 -50.62 13.98 4.73
N CYS A 340 -49.50 14.11 4.02
CA CYS A 340 -48.77 12.97 3.49
C CYS A 340 -47.66 12.54 4.45
N ALA A 341 -47.49 11.23 4.67
CA ALA A 341 -46.52 10.71 5.63
C ALA A 341 -45.07 10.80 5.14
N SER A 342 -44.86 10.74 3.81
CA SER A 342 -43.58 10.97 3.13
C SER A 342 -43.20 12.45 3.05
N SER A 343 -44.16 13.37 3.22
CA SER A 343 -43.90 14.81 3.35
C SER A 343 -43.35 15.17 4.74
N LYS A 344 -42.21 14.57 5.13
CA LYS A 344 -41.49 14.89 6.37
C LYS A 344 -40.10 15.44 6.08
N GLY A 345 -39.75 16.53 6.77
CA GLY A 345 -38.45 17.18 6.63
C GLY A 345 -37.93 17.84 7.91
N LEU A 346 -36.67 18.25 7.86
CA LEU A 346 -36.01 19.02 8.89
C LEU A 346 -36.34 20.50 8.69
N ARG A 347 -37.00 21.12 9.69
CA ARG A 347 -37.38 22.53 9.63
C ARG A 347 -36.15 23.45 9.70
N VAL A 348 -36.00 24.31 8.70
CA VAL A 348 -35.08 25.45 8.68
C VAL A 348 -35.80 26.66 9.26
N ARG A 349 -35.20 27.30 10.26
CA ARG A 349 -35.83 28.36 11.05
C ARG A 349 -35.01 29.64 11.10
N LYS A 350 -35.70 30.76 11.29
CA LYS A 350 -35.15 32.00 11.83
C LYS A 350 -36.00 32.38 13.04
N ASP A 351 -35.35 32.56 14.19
CA ASP A 351 -36.00 32.70 15.51
C ASP A 351 -37.02 31.57 15.77
N LYS A 352 -38.31 31.90 15.82
CA LYS A 352 -39.41 30.93 15.96
C LYS A 352 -40.12 30.61 14.64
N LYS A 353 -39.86 31.36 13.56
CA LYS A 353 -40.52 31.17 12.25
C LYS A 353 -39.86 30.04 11.48
N ILE A 354 -40.67 29.17 10.89
CA ILE A 354 -40.23 28.17 9.90
C ILE A 354 -40.15 28.89 8.55
N LEU A 355 -39.02 28.75 7.87
CA LEU A 355 -38.79 29.38 6.56
C LEU A 355 -38.86 28.34 5.44
N SER A 356 -38.26 27.18 5.66
CA SER A 356 -38.10 26.14 4.65
C SER A 356 -37.92 24.79 5.34
N MET A 357 -37.92 23.70 4.58
CA MET A 357 -37.70 22.35 5.07
C MET A 357 -36.71 21.60 4.17
N LEU A 358 -35.81 20.84 4.77
CA LEU A 358 -34.87 19.94 4.07
C LEU A 358 -35.40 18.51 4.11
N PRO A 359 -35.39 17.74 3.00
CA PRO A 359 -35.78 16.33 3.02
C PRO A 359 -34.77 15.47 3.81
N GLY A 360 -35.19 14.25 4.16
CA GLY A 360 -34.26 13.23 4.65
C GLY A 360 -33.24 12.88 3.57
N GLY A 361 -31.98 12.69 3.97
CA GLY A 361 -30.85 12.42 3.08
C GLY A 361 -30.01 13.65 2.71
N THR A 362 -30.54 14.88 2.87
CA THR A 362 -29.81 16.12 2.51
C THR A 362 -28.50 16.26 3.28
N GLN A 363 -27.41 16.57 2.59
CA GLN A 363 -26.10 16.85 3.18
C GLN A 363 -25.89 18.36 3.35
N VAL A 364 -25.37 18.77 4.50
CA VAL A 364 -25.23 20.18 4.93
C VAL A 364 -23.92 20.42 5.68
N LYS A 365 -23.44 21.67 5.69
CA LYS A 365 -22.43 22.17 6.66
C LYS A 365 -23.12 23.01 7.74
N ILE A 366 -22.61 22.92 8.97
CA ILE A 366 -23.18 23.61 10.14
C ILE A 366 -22.11 24.25 11.03
N SER A 367 -22.49 25.28 11.77
CA SER A 367 -21.66 25.95 12.77
C SER A 367 -22.37 26.12 14.11
N GLY A 368 -21.63 26.59 15.12
CA GLY A 368 -22.14 26.82 16.47
C GLY A 368 -22.10 25.58 17.39
N ASN A 369 -23.03 25.51 18.33
CA ASN A 369 -23.03 24.54 19.43
C ASN A 369 -23.55 23.15 18.99
N LYS A 370 -22.65 22.30 18.48
CA LYS A 370 -22.88 20.90 18.06
C LYS A 370 -23.16 19.95 19.24
N LYS A 371 -24.18 20.24 20.05
CA LYS A 371 -24.63 19.42 21.19
C LYS A 371 -26.05 18.92 20.98
N ALA A 372 -26.35 17.75 21.52
CA ALA A 372 -27.69 17.19 21.51
C ALA A 372 -28.73 18.17 22.09
N LYS A 373 -29.95 18.15 21.55
CA LYS A 373 -31.08 19.02 21.89
C LYS A 373 -30.84 20.52 21.71
N HIS A 374 -30.01 20.90 20.74
CA HIS A 374 -29.75 22.30 20.39
C HIS A 374 -30.04 22.59 18.92
N PHE A 375 -30.30 23.88 18.63
CA PHE A 375 -30.25 24.40 17.29
C PHE A 375 -28.81 24.78 16.92
N VAL A 376 -28.38 24.36 15.73
CA VAL A 376 -27.12 24.73 15.08
C VAL A 376 -27.40 25.64 13.89
N GLU A 377 -26.41 26.44 13.50
CA GLU A 377 -26.55 27.32 12.34
C GLU A 377 -26.25 26.53 11.06
N LEU A 378 -27.16 26.62 10.09
CA LEU A 378 -27.00 26.04 8.76
C LEU A 378 -26.17 27.02 7.92
N THR A 379 -24.97 26.61 7.52
CA THR A 379 -24.07 27.45 6.72
C THR A 379 -24.16 27.15 5.24
N GLU A 380 -24.45 25.89 4.87
CA GLU A 380 -24.45 25.43 3.49
C GLU A 380 -25.36 24.21 3.31
N VAL A 381 -26.13 24.16 2.23
CA VAL A 381 -26.81 22.95 1.75
C VAL A 381 -26.01 22.43 0.56
N ILE A 382 -25.42 21.24 0.70
CA ILE A 382 -24.42 20.71 -0.23
C ILE A 382 -25.10 19.93 -1.35
N ARG A 383 -25.87 18.88 -1.01
CA ARG A 383 -26.40 17.88 -1.97
C ARG A 383 -27.50 17.00 -1.37
N ASP A 384 -28.03 16.09 -2.21
CA ASP A 384 -29.04 15.06 -1.87
C ASP A 384 -30.35 15.61 -1.26
N GLY A 385 -30.69 16.83 -1.65
CA GLY A 385 -31.96 17.47 -1.34
C GLY A 385 -31.89 18.97 -1.52
N LYS A 386 -33.05 19.58 -1.80
CA LYS A 386 -33.21 21.03 -1.95
C LYS A 386 -34.14 21.55 -0.86
N PRO A 387 -33.92 22.75 -0.31
CA PRO A 387 -34.91 23.45 0.51
C PRO A 387 -36.24 23.59 -0.25
N THR A 388 -37.38 23.34 0.42
CA THR A 388 -38.74 23.52 -0.15
C THR A 388 -38.97 24.93 -0.67
N ILE A 389 -38.42 25.92 0.03
CA ILE A 389 -38.41 27.35 -0.30
C ILE A 389 -36.96 27.84 -0.30
N PRO A 390 -36.52 28.66 -1.27
CA PRO A 390 -35.20 29.28 -1.29
C PRO A 390 -34.82 29.93 0.05
N LEU A 391 -33.61 29.63 0.54
CA LEU A 391 -33.15 30.14 1.83
C LEU A 391 -32.75 31.63 1.72
N PRO A 392 -33.02 32.46 2.75
CA PRO A 392 -32.53 33.83 2.78
C PRO A 392 -31.00 33.86 2.94
N LYS A 393 -30.38 35.00 2.60
CA LYS A 393 -28.93 35.24 2.78
C LYS A 393 -28.48 35.37 4.24
N GLU A 394 -29.41 35.38 5.19
CA GLU A 394 -29.14 35.53 6.63
C GLU A 394 -29.02 34.17 7.34
N ASN A 395 -28.32 34.12 8.48
CA ASN A 395 -28.12 32.89 9.24
C ASN A 395 -29.46 32.23 9.61
N THR A 396 -29.59 30.95 9.23
CA THR A 396 -30.73 30.10 9.59
C THR A 396 -30.30 28.98 10.54
N LYS A 397 -31.27 28.37 11.22
CA LYS A 397 -31.04 27.36 12.26
C LYS A 397 -31.80 26.07 11.97
N ILE A 398 -31.13 24.94 12.21
CA ILE A 398 -31.69 23.58 12.10
C ILE A 398 -31.46 22.80 13.39
N TRP A 399 -32.25 21.75 13.60
CA TRP A 399 -32.20 20.95 14.82
C TRP A 399 -31.14 19.85 14.74
N PHE A 400 -30.21 19.84 15.70
CA PHE A 400 -29.01 18.99 15.64
C PHE A 400 -29.32 17.48 15.76
N ASP A 401 -30.33 17.08 16.54
CA ASP A 401 -30.62 15.65 16.78
C ASP A 401 -31.18 14.93 15.53
N CYS A 402 -31.56 15.67 14.48
CA CYS A 402 -31.93 15.12 13.17
C CYS A 402 -30.74 14.91 12.22
N LEU A 403 -29.51 15.16 12.67
CA LEU A 403 -28.30 15.09 11.86
C LEU A 403 -27.38 13.96 12.31
N GLU A 404 -26.83 13.22 11.35
CA GLU A 404 -25.65 12.38 11.57
C GLU A 404 -24.40 13.04 10.96
N ARG A 405 -23.27 12.94 11.64
CA ARG A 405 -21.97 13.40 11.11
C ARG A 405 -21.44 12.37 10.13
N ILE A 406 -21.04 12.82 8.95
CA ILE A 406 -20.47 12.00 7.88
C ILE A 406 -19.16 12.63 7.37
N SER A 407 -18.44 11.88 6.52
CA SER A 407 -17.25 12.38 5.83
C SER A 407 -17.36 12.15 4.32
N ARG A 408 -16.95 13.13 3.51
CA ARG A 408 -17.05 13.12 2.04
C ARG A 408 -15.87 13.85 1.39
N GLY A 409 -15.60 13.56 0.11
CA GLY A 409 -14.69 14.38 -0.67
C GLY A 409 -15.20 15.82 -0.90
N LYS A 410 -14.27 16.77 -1.02
CA LYS A 410 -14.50 18.20 -1.32
C LYS A 410 -15.35 18.45 -2.57
N GLU A 411 -14.98 17.82 -3.69
CA GLU A 411 -15.69 17.88 -4.99
C GLU A 411 -15.92 16.46 -5.54
N TYR A 412 -16.84 16.32 -6.49
CA TYR A 412 -17.20 15.03 -7.10
C TYR A 412 -16.99 15.03 -8.62
N ASN A 413 -16.55 13.90 -9.16
CA ASN A 413 -16.19 13.65 -10.56
C ASN A 413 -15.00 14.46 -11.11
N GLU A 414 -14.64 15.56 -10.47
CA GLU A 414 -13.50 16.42 -10.81
C GLU A 414 -12.21 16.04 -10.06
N VAL A 415 -11.05 16.45 -10.60
CA VAL A 415 -9.76 16.32 -9.90
C VAL A 415 -9.65 17.37 -8.82
N VAL A 416 -9.51 16.93 -7.57
CA VAL A 416 -9.15 17.77 -6.43
C VAL A 416 -7.65 17.68 -6.21
N VAL A 417 -6.93 18.74 -6.54
CA VAL A 417 -5.57 18.96 -6.03
C VAL A 417 -5.70 19.68 -4.68
N LEU A 418 -5.03 19.17 -3.65
CA LEU A 418 -5.18 19.67 -2.29
C LEU A 418 -4.33 20.92 -2.06
N ASP A 419 -4.99 22.05 -1.72
CA ASP A 419 -4.35 23.33 -1.40
C ASP A 419 -3.28 23.21 -0.31
N THR A 420 -3.48 22.26 0.62
CA THR A 420 -2.46 21.76 1.56
C THR A 420 -2.48 20.23 1.50
N PRO A 421 -1.38 19.55 1.12
CA PRO A 421 -1.32 18.09 1.10
C PRO A 421 -1.65 17.49 2.46
N SER A 422 -2.40 16.39 2.48
CA SER A 422 -2.86 15.75 3.72
C SER A 422 -1.91 14.62 4.13
N PRO A 423 -1.25 14.66 5.31
CA PRO A 423 -0.38 13.59 5.77
C PRO A 423 -1.11 12.24 5.85
N ILE A 424 -0.40 11.16 5.51
CA ILE A 424 -0.91 9.78 5.54
C ILE A 424 0.21 8.80 5.93
N LYS A 425 -0.12 7.73 6.64
CA LYS A 425 0.81 6.70 7.12
C LYS A 425 0.71 5.38 6.37
N ALA A 426 1.79 4.61 6.38
CA ALA A 426 1.81 3.27 5.81
C ALA A 426 0.75 2.37 6.49
N GLY A 427 -0.27 1.95 5.73
CA GLY A 427 -1.41 1.20 6.25
C GLY A 427 -2.66 2.02 6.57
N ASP A 428 -2.63 3.35 6.44
CA ASP A 428 -3.85 4.17 6.53
C ASP A 428 -4.78 3.92 5.34
N LEU A 429 -6.08 4.09 5.55
CA LEU A 429 -7.11 3.88 4.54
C LEU A 429 -7.07 4.96 3.43
N ILE A 430 -6.83 4.51 2.21
CA ILE A 430 -6.93 5.30 0.97
C ILE A 430 -8.38 5.38 0.47
N GLY A 431 -9.13 4.29 0.62
CA GLY A 431 -10.49 4.16 0.10
C GLY A 431 -10.92 2.71 0.00
N HIS A 432 -11.89 2.45 -0.88
CA HIS A 432 -12.39 1.10 -1.14
C HIS A 432 -12.28 0.74 -2.63
N ILE A 433 -12.06 -0.54 -2.93
CA ILE A 433 -12.01 -1.06 -4.31
C ILE A 433 -13.39 -0.88 -4.94
N GLY A 434 -13.43 -0.10 -6.02
CA GLY A 434 -14.62 0.12 -6.85
C GLY A 434 -14.64 -0.83 -8.05
N HIS A 435 -15.17 -0.32 -9.16
CA HIS A 435 -15.38 -1.09 -10.39
C HIS A 435 -14.68 -0.42 -11.58
N ASP A 436 -13.74 -1.12 -12.21
CA ASP A 436 -13.09 -0.69 -13.47
C ASP A 436 -14.07 -0.77 -14.66
N HIS A 437 -14.85 -1.85 -14.75
CA HIS A 437 -15.82 -2.03 -15.82
C HIS A 437 -16.94 -2.98 -15.42
N THR A 438 -18.20 -2.56 -15.62
CA THR A 438 -19.33 -3.51 -15.61
C THR A 438 -19.44 -4.22 -16.96
N PRO A 439 -19.84 -5.50 -17.00
CA PRO A 439 -20.36 -6.10 -18.22
C PRO A 439 -21.44 -5.18 -18.83
N LYS A 440 -21.53 -5.10 -20.16
CA LYS A 440 -22.50 -4.24 -20.85
C LYS A 440 -23.94 -4.64 -20.48
N ILE A 441 -24.63 -3.78 -19.76
CA ILE A 441 -25.96 -4.03 -19.18
C ILE A 441 -27.02 -3.58 -20.17
N SER A 442 -27.98 -4.44 -20.51
CA SER A 442 -29.07 -4.03 -21.40
C SER A 442 -30.00 -3.05 -20.69
N LEU A 443 -30.34 -1.96 -21.37
CA LEU A 443 -31.33 -0.97 -20.93
C LEU A 443 -32.74 -1.56 -20.72
N SER A 444 -32.98 -2.80 -21.17
CA SER A 444 -34.24 -3.53 -20.96
C SER A 444 -34.33 -4.28 -19.61
N GLN A 445 -33.22 -4.44 -18.87
CA GLN A 445 -33.19 -5.21 -17.63
C GLN A 445 -33.63 -4.38 -16.41
N ASN A 446 -34.95 -4.33 -16.20
CA ASN A 446 -35.50 -3.84 -14.93
C ASN A 446 -35.32 -4.88 -13.81
N ASN A 447 -34.76 -4.44 -12.68
CA ASN A 447 -34.76 -5.14 -11.37
C ASN A 447 -33.84 -6.37 -11.15
N THR A 448 -32.61 -6.39 -11.69
CA THR A 448 -31.55 -7.22 -11.11
C THR A 448 -30.38 -6.38 -10.60
N GLU A 449 -29.90 -6.71 -9.39
CA GLU A 449 -28.73 -6.07 -8.79
C GLU A 449 -27.49 -6.32 -9.64
N ILE A 450 -26.96 -5.25 -10.23
CA ILE A 450 -25.84 -5.31 -11.17
C ILE A 450 -24.59 -5.78 -10.41
N LYS A 451 -24.16 -7.02 -10.65
CA LYS A 451 -22.92 -7.56 -10.09
C LYS A 451 -21.73 -7.03 -10.88
N CYS A 452 -21.23 -5.88 -10.45
CA CYS A 452 -20.00 -5.29 -10.94
C CYS A 452 -18.78 -6.03 -10.36
N GLU A 453 -17.79 -6.35 -11.20
CA GLU A 453 -16.54 -6.95 -10.71
C GLU A 453 -15.63 -5.89 -10.08
N THR A 454 -14.93 -6.25 -9.01
CA THR A 454 -13.93 -5.40 -8.36
C THR A 454 -12.60 -5.50 -9.05
N ASN A 455 -11.98 -4.35 -9.27
CA ASN A 455 -10.61 -4.23 -9.74
C ASN A 455 -10.01 -2.94 -9.16
N LEU A 456 -8.90 -3.06 -8.45
CA LEU A 456 -8.06 -1.94 -8.02
C LEU A 456 -6.79 -1.96 -8.86
N HIS A 457 -6.42 -0.83 -9.42
CA HIS A 457 -5.13 -0.64 -10.09
C HIS A 457 -4.21 0.17 -9.17
N VAL A 458 -2.95 -0.25 -9.02
CA VAL A 458 -1.92 0.44 -8.22
C VAL A 458 -0.64 0.66 -9.01
N GLU A 459 -0.15 1.89 -9.03
CA GLU A 459 1.10 2.31 -9.68
C GLU A 459 2.08 2.94 -8.69
N CYS A 460 3.38 2.86 -8.98
CA CYS A 460 4.42 3.63 -8.31
C CYS A 460 5.38 4.21 -9.35
N PHE A 461 5.71 5.50 -9.24
CA PHE A 461 6.56 6.19 -10.21
C PHE A 461 7.25 7.42 -9.62
N THR A 462 8.30 7.91 -10.29
CA THR A 462 8.96 9.18 -9.97
C THR A 462 9.16 10.03 -11.23
N CYS A 463 9.07 11.35 -11.08
CA CYS A 463 9.44 12.32 -12.11
C CYS A 463 10.86 12.90 -11.89
N ASP A 464 11.51 12.55 -10.78
CA ASP A 464 12.90 12.94 -10.48
C ASP A 464 13.90 12.13 -11.34
N ASP A 465 15.17 12.53 -11.34
CA ASP A 465 16.26 11.83 -12.02
C ASP A 465 16.64 10.53 -11.28
N LEU A 466 15.84 9.48 -11.52
CA LEU A 466 16.05 8.15 -10.97
C LEU A 466 17.44 7.56 -11.34
N PRO A 467 17.96 7.65 -12.58
CA PRO A 467 19.33 7.25 -12.89
C PRO A 467 20.40 7.92 -12.00
N ASN A 468 20.32 9.24 -11.79
CA ASN A 468 21.25 9.95 -10.92
C ASN A 468 21.10 9.54 -9.45
N PHE A 469 19.85 9.39 -8.95
CA PHE A 469 19.61 8.91 -7.59
C PHE A 469 20.16 7.49 -7.37
N ILE A 470 20.01 6.59 -8.35
CA ILE A 470 20.60 5.24 -8.32
C ILE A 470 22.12 5.33 -8.22
N ALA A 471 22.77 6.13 -9.08
CA ALA A 471 24.23 6.27 -9.07
C ALA A 471 24.76 6.82 -7.73
N LEU A 472 24.10 7.83 -7.16
CA LEU A 472 24.46 8.41 -5.86
C LEU A 472 24.26 7.39 -4.72
N THR A 473 23.10 6.73 -4.67
CA THR A 473 22.80 5.74 -3.62
C THR A 473 23.67 4.47 -3.73
N GLN A 474 24.07 4.05 -4.93
CA GLN A 474 25.04 2.97 -5.13
C GLN A 474 26.45 3.34 -4.65
N ALA A 475 26.90 4.56 -4.94
CA ALA A 475 28.20 5.04 -4.46
C ALA A 475 28.23 5.08 -2.93
N GLU A 476 27.14 5.53 -2.30
CA GLU A 476 27.02 5.58 -0.84
C GLU A 476 26.86 4.17 -0.22
N ALA A 477 26.11 3.27 -0.87
CA ALA A 477 25.93 1.87 -0.46
C ALA A 477 27.24 1.09 -0.40
N SER A 478 28.20 1.43 -1.25
CA SER A 478 29.52 0.81 -1.26
C SER A 478 30.30 1.02 0.05
N LYS A 479 30.01 2.12 0.77
CA LYS A 479 30.62 2.49 2.06
C LYS A 479 29.94 1.84 3.26
N LEU A 480 28.76 1.25 3.10
CA LEU A 480 27.99 0.66 4.21
C LEU A 480 28.74 -0.54 4.83
N PRO A 481 28.69 -0.70 6.16
CA PRO A 481 29.17 -1.90 6.84
C PRO A 481 28.49 -3.18 6.34
N GLU A 482 29.18 -4.32 6.43
CA GLU A 482 28.68 -5.63 5.97
C GLU A 482 27.54 -6.19 6.85
N GLU A 483 27.30 -5.59 8.03
CA GLU A 483 26.17 -5.87 8.91
C GLU A 483 24.87 -5.24 8.38
N GLU A 484 24.96 -4.09 7.71
CA GLU A 484 23.80 -3.34 7.18
C GLU A 484 23.33 -3.88 5.81
N LYS A 485 24.18 -4.64 5.12
CA LYS A 485 23.87 -5.31 3.84
C LYS A 485 23.10 -6.62 4.09
N THR A 486 21.79 -6.47 4.30
CA THR A 486 20.87 -7.56 4.68
C THR A 486 20.37 -8.43 3.52
N LEU A 487 20.63 -8.04 2.28
CA LEU A 487 20.25 -8.80 1.07
C LEU A 487 21.46 -9.55 0.49
N LEU A 488 21.21 -10.58 -0.31
CA LEU A 488 22.22 -11.29 -1.08
C LEU A 488 21.95 -11.11 -2.57
N GLY A 489 22.90 -10.50 -3.26
CA GLY A 489 22.96 -10.43 -4.72
C GLY A 489 23.72 -11.62 -5.28
N ILE A 490 23.05 -12.41 -6.12
CA ILE A 490 23.63 -13.55 -6.84
C ILE A 490 23.58 -13.23 -8.34
N SER A 491 24.75 -12.99 -8.91
CA SER A 491 24.91 -12.60 -10.31
C SER A 491 24.76 -13.79 -11.27
N LYS A 492 24.52 -13.47 -12.54
CA LYS A 492 24.73 -14.40 -13.66
C LYS A 492 26.16 -14.96 -13.60
N GLN A 493 26.30 -16.24 -13.92
CA GLN A 493 27.53 -17.06 -13.82
C GLN A 493 27.96 -17.47 -12.40
N ALA A 494 27.23 -17.09 -11.34
CA ALA A 494 27.52 -17.59 -9.99
C ALA A 494 27.48 -19.13 -9.93
N LYS A 495 28.50 -19.72 -9.29
CA LYS A 495 28.67 -21.18 -9.19
C LYS A 495 27.98 -21.71 -7.94
N LEU A 496 27.19 -22.76 -8.14
CA LEU A 496 26.41 -23.43 -7.11
C LEU A 496 26.84 -24.89 -7.02
N LEU A 497 27.27 -25.35 -5.85
CA LEU A 497 27.69 -26.73 -5.60
C LEU A 497 26.47 -27.64 -5.50
N LYS A 498 26.29 -28.56 -6.45
CA LYS A 498 25.08 -29.40 -6.58
C LYS A 498 24.83 -30.28 -5.35
N SER A 499 25.90 -30.92 -4.89
CA SER A 499 25.91 -31.87 -3.77
C SER A 499 27.18 -31.69 -2.94
N PRO A 500 27.15 -31.95 -1.62
CA PRO A 500 28.36 -32.11 -0.84
C PRO A 500 29.22 -33.28 -1.38
N LYS A 501 30.48 -33.33 -0.96
CA LYS A 501 31.35 -34.51 -1.10
C LYS A 501 30.67 -35.72 -0.44
N ASP A 502 30.91 -36.93 -0.94
CA ASP A 502 30.48 -38.16 -0.25
C ASP A 502 31.24 -38.33 1.09
N ALA A 503 30.61 -39.02 2.04
CA ALA A 503 31.21 -39.34 3.34
C ALA A 503 32.37 -40.33 3.17
N ASP A 504 33.54 -39.95 3.68
CA ASP A 504 34.78 -40.75 3.61
C ASP A 504 35.06 -41.57 4.87
N THR A 505 34.23 -41.44 5.91
CA THR A 505 34.39 -42.15 7.18
C THR A 505 33.06 -42.31 7.91
N ASP A 506 33.07 -43.00 9.05
CA ASP A 506 31.91 -43.24 9.90
C ASP A 506 32.27 -42.93 11.36
N VAL A 507 31.31 -42.43 12.13
CA VAL A 507 31.45 -42.06 13.54
C VAL A 507 30.33 -42.71 14.35
N GLY A 508 30.70 -43.37 15.45
CA GLY A 508 29.90 -44.46 16.00
C GLY A 508 29.60 -44.45 17.49
N GLN A 509 28.78 -45.42 17.89
CA GLN A 509 28.21 -45.57 19.24
C GLN A 509 29.27 -45.73 20.36
N HIS A 510 30.50 -46.09 20.00
CA HIS A 510 31.60 -46.41 20.92
C HIS A 510 32.70 -45.33 20.96
N THR A 511 32.43 -44.15 20.39
CA THR A 511 33.38 -43.04 20.28
C THR A 511 32.92 -41.86 21.13
N GLU A 512 33.80 -41.27 21.94
CA GLU A 512 33.51 -39.97 22.56
C GLU A 512 33.52 -38.89 21.48
N ILE A 513 32.36 -38.24 21.28
CA ILE A 513 32.11 -37.22 20.26
C ILE A 513 31.85 -35.89 20.96
N LYS A 514 32.55 -34.83 20.55
CA LYS A 514 32.33 -33.46 21.01
C LYS A 514 32.21 -32.49 19.84
N VAL A 515 31.07 -31.83 19.70
CA VAL A 515 30.86 -30.68 18.80
C VAL A 515 31.82 -29.55 19.16
N ILE A 516 32.50 -29.04 18.14
CA ILE A 516 33.39 -27.87 18.21
C ILE A 516 32.95 -26.75 17.25
N SER A 517 31.90 -26.96 16.44
CA SER A 517 31.24 -25.86 15.72
C SER A 517 30.79 -24.75 16.66
N LYS A 518 31.06 -23.50 16.29
CA LYS A 518 30.59 -22.29 17.01
C LYS A 518 29.08 -22.09 16.91
N ASP A 519 28.47 -22.59 15.85
CA ASP A 519 27.05 -22.50 15.54
C ASP A 519 26.50 -23.92 15.39
N ILE A 520 25.38 -24.23 16.04
CA ILE A 520 24.71 -25.54 15.96
C ILE A 520 23.44 -25.50 15.10
N ASN A 521 23.06 -24.33 14.58
CA ASN A 521 21.96 -24.13 13.63
C ASN A 521 22.50 -24.15 12.18
N VAL A 522 23.29 -25.20 11.88
CA VAL A 522 23.94 -25.45 10.58
C VAL A 522 23.79 -26.91 10.15
N LYS A 523 23.81 -27.17 8.85
CA LYS A 523 23.63 -28.48 8.22
C LYS A 523 24.70 -29.51 8.58
N TRP A 524 25.93 -29.08 8.82
CA TRP A 524 27.04 -29.94 9.23
C TRP A 524 27.74 -29.39 10.47
N LEU A 525 27.98 -30.27 11.44
CA LEU A 525 28.71 -29.97 12.67
C LEU A 525 30.13 -30.50 12.58
N GLN A 526 31.09 -29.67 12.94
CA GLN A 526 32.45 -30.09 13.21
C GLN A 526 32.48 -30.76 14.58
N ILE A 527 33.05 -31.96 14.64
CA ILE A 527 33.18 -32.75 15.85
C ILE A 527 34.63 -33.21 16.06
N GLU A 528 35.06 -33.21 17.32
CA GLU A 528 36.25 -33.88 17.81
C GLU A 528 35.88 -35.30 18.26
N ILE A 529 36.64 -36.30 17.79
CA ILE A 529 36.51 -37.71 18.15
C ILE A 529 37.80 -38.25 18.77
N THR A 530 37.67 -39.05 19.82
CA THR A 530 38.80 -39.75 20.46
C THR A 530 39.07 -41.07 19.74
N ALA A 531 40.12 -41.14 18.91
CA ALA A 531 40.48 -42.33 18.13
C ALA A 531 41.38 -43.33 18.90
N SER A 532 42.10 -42.86 19.92
CA SER A 532 42.82 -43.70 20.89
C SER A 532 43.10 -42.90 22.18
N LYS A 533 43.66 -43.54 23.21
CA LYS A 533 43.97 -42.91 24.53
C LYS A 533 44.75 -41.59 24.47
N THR A 534 45.45 -41.30 23.37
CA THR A 534 46.24 -40.07 23.18
C THR A 534 46.00 -39.35 21.86
N LYS A 535 45.12 -39.85 20.97
CA LYS A 535 44.94 -39.30 19.62
C LYS A 535 43.49 -38.88 19.37
N LYS A 536 43.31 -37.57 19.19
CA LYS A 536 42.05 -36.95 18.75
C LYS A 536 42.09 -36.68 17.26
N LYS A 537 40.94 -36.78 16.59
CA LYS A 537 40.75 -36.39 15.18
C LYS A 537 39.54 -35.46 15.09
N THR A 538 39.61 -34.45 14.23
CA THR A 538 38.46 -33.63 13.86
C THR A 538 37.82 -34.20 12.59
N VAL A 539 36.50 -34.35 12.59
CA VAL A 539 35.68 -34.78 11.45
C VAL A 539 34.37 -33.99 11.45
N TRP A 540 33.55 -34.15 10.42
CA TRP A 540 32.24 -33.51 10.30
C TRP A 540 31.14 -34.56 10.26
N ILE A 541 29.96 -34.22 10.79
CA ILE A 541 28.73 -35.02 10.69
C ILE A 541 27.58 -34.15 10.21
N GLU A 542 26.59 -34.78 9.55
CA GLU A 542 25.34 -34.12 9.19
C GLU A 542 24.48 -33.89 10.44
N ASN A 543 23.91 -32.70 10.55
CA ASN A 543 23.05 -32.30 11.65
C ASN A 543 21.59 -32.61 11.33
N SER A 544 21.10 -33.77 11.78
CA SER A 544 19.66 -34.04 11.81
C SER A 544 19.01 -33.31 12.99
N GLU A 545 17.68 -33.15 12.97
CA GLU A 545 16.96 -32.66 14.15
C GLU A 545 17.21 -33.50 15.41
N GLU A 546 17.46 -34.81 15.25
CA GLU A 546 17.76 -35.74 16.34
C GLU A 546 19.15 -35.46 16.92
N ILE A 547 20.14 -35.22 16.04
CA ILE A 547 21.50 -34.84 16.44
C ILE A 547 21.48 -33.48 17.14
N SER A 548 20.87 -32.47 16.52
CA SER A 548 20.69 -31.13 17.11
C SER A 548 20.05 -31.16 18.51
N LYS A 549 19.02 -32.00 18.72
CA LYS A 549 18.35 -32.19 20.02
C LYS A 549 19.14 -33.06 21.02
N SER A 550 20.18 -33.77 20.59
CA SER A 550 20.99 -34.68 21.42
C SER A 550 22.41 -34.18 21.73
N ILE A 551 22.84 -33.05 21.14
CA ILE A 551 24.01 -32.32 21.61
C ILE A 551 23.75 -31.95 23.07
N ASN A 552 24.50 -32.55 23.99
CA ASN A 552 24.42 -32.13 25.39
C ASN A 552 25.42 -31.02 25.65
N ALA A 553 25.11 -30.26 26.71
CA ALA A 553 26.06 -29.54 27.55
C ALA A 553 27.43 -29.30 26.94
N LYS A 554 28.38 -30.21 27.17
CA LYS A 554 29.80 -29.98 26.89
C LYS A 554 30.16 -29.96 25.38
N GLY A 555 29.16 -29.85 24.50
CA GLY A 555 29.21 -30.14 23.08
C GLY A 555 29.08 -31.65 22.80
N ASN A 556 28.92 -32.51 23.81
CA ASN A 556 29.06 -33.93 23.60
C ASN A 556 27.79 -34.55 22.98
N ILE A 557 27.95 -35.41 21.97
CA ILE A 557 26.84 -36.18 21.36
C ILE A 557 27.01 -37.67 21.72
N SER A 558 25.90 -38.38 21.88
CA SER A 558 25.89 -39.84 21.93
C SER A 558 25.04 -40.37 20.78
N LEU A 559 25.67 -41.06 19.82
CA LEU A 559 25.00 -41.62 18.66
C LEU A 559 24.47 -43.03 18.97
N ALA A 560 23.20 -43.28 18.66
CA ALA A 560 22.57 -44.60 18.89
C ALA A 560 23.00 -45.67 17.86
N THR A 561 23.49 -45.23 16.70
CA THR A 561 24.05 -46.06 15.62
C THR A 561 25.21 -45.29 15.00
N ASP A 562 26.04 -45.98 14.23
CA ASP A 562 27.05 -45.31 13.41
C ASP A 562 26.40 -44.38 12.38
N LYS A 563 27.06 -43.25 12.13
CA LYS A 563 26.63 -42.19 11.21
C LYS A 563 27.76 -41.86 10.24
N LYS A 564 27.37 -41.60 8.99
CA LYS A 564 28.27 -41.12 7.94
C LYS A 564 28.90 -39.80 8.34
N ALA A 565 30.20 -39.69 8.09
CA ALA A 565 31.03 -38.57 8.51
C ALA A 565 32.08 -38.23 7.44
N TRP A 566 32.68 -37.05 7.55
CA TRP A 566 33.65 -36.54 6.59
C TRP A 566 34.94 -36.12 7.31
N SER A 567 36.08 -36.54 6.80
CA SER A 567 37.40 -36.15 7.32
C SER A 567 37.75 -34.69 7.01
N GLU A 568 37.04 -34.09 6.06
CA GLU A 568 37.14 -32.69 5.65
C GLU A 568 35.74 -32.06 5.64
N TYR A 569 35.62 -30.74 5.50
CA TYR A 569 34.30 -30.10 5.41
C TYR A 569 33.55 -30.54 4.13
N PRO A 570 32.23 -30.87 4.18
CA PRO A 570 31.54 -31.47 3.03
C PRO A 570 31.30 -30.54 1.83
N LEU A 571 31.25 -29.21 2.02
CA LEU A 571 31.16 -28.24 0.93
C LEU A 571 32.54 -27.64 0.66
N GLN A 572 33.21 -28.09 -0.40
CA GLN A 572 34.58 -27.65 -0.69
C GLN A 572 34.60 -26.69 -1.87
N ALA A 573 35.31 -25.56 -1.72
CA ALA A 573 35.50 -24.60 -2.82
C ALA A 573 36.22 -25.26 -4.02
N SER A 574 37.15 -26.19 -3.78
CA SER A 574 37.80 -27.01 -4.81
C SER A 574 36.81 -27.87 -5.63
N ALA A 575 35.68 -28.28 -5.03
CA ALA A 575 34.66 -29.07 -5.73
C ALA A 575 33.82 -28.21 -6.69
N LEU A 576 33.82 -26.87 -6.57
CA LEU A 576 33.12 -25.97 -7.50
C LEU A 576 33.67 -26.06 -8.94
N ALA A 577 34.91 -26.51 -9.14
CA ALA A 577 35.47 -26.69 -10.49
C ALA A 577 34.78 -27.83 -11.27
N ASN A 578 34.39 -28.91 -10.59
CA ASN A 578 33.95 -30.17 -11.22
C ASN A 578 32.50 -30.57 -10.88
N ASN A 579 31.88 -30.00 -9.83
CA ASN A 579 30.52 -30.34 -9.37
C ASN A 579 29.59 -29.12 -9.22
N SER A 580 29.83 -28.04 -9.98
CA SER A 580 28.95 -26.88 -10.01
C SER A 580 27.79 -27.00 -11.01
N SER A 581 26.65 -26.41 -10.69
CA SER A 581 25.78 -25.77 -11.68
C SER A 581 26.13 -24.29 -11.78
N ILE A 582 25.77 -23.67 -12.91
CA ILE A 582 25.93 -22.24 -13.13
C ILE A 582 24.55 -21.58 -13.10
N ILE A 583 24.39 -20.55 -12.27
CA ILE A 583 23.18 -19.74 -12.20
C ILE A 583 23.18 -18.75 -13.36
N ASP A 584 22.12 -18.73 -14.17
CA ASP A 584 22.03 -17.90 -15.37
C ASP A 584 20.95 -16.79 -15.26
N THR A 585 19.98 -16.96 -14.34
CA THR A 585 19.06 -15.89 -13.90
C THR A 585 19.57 -15.28 -12.57
N PRO A 586 19.91 -13.98 -12.50
CA PRO A 586 20.33 -13.35 -11.26
C PRO A 586 19.22 -13.33 -10.20
N LEU A 587 19.62 -13.45 -8.92
CA LEU A 587 18.71 -13.50 -7.77
C LEU A 587 19.04 -12.39 -6.78
N LEU A 588 17.99 -11.81 -6.19
CA LEU A 588 18.08 -10.92 -5.04
C LEU A 588 17.25 -11.51 -3.89
N LEU A 589 17.91 -11.90 -2.81
CA LEU A 589 17.32 -12.66 -1.71
C LEU A 589 17.50 -11.93 -0.37
N ASP A 590 16.48 -11.95 0.48
CA ASP A 590 16.58 -11.49 1.87
C ASP A 590 17.25 -12.58 2.72
N ILE A 591 18.46 -12.31 3.25
CA ILE A 591 19.23 -13.27 4.07
C ILE A 591 18.51 -13.58 5.38
N ASN A 592 17.71 -12.63 5.89
CA ASN A 592 16.97 -12.77 7.14
C ASN A 592 15.68 -13.58 7.00
N ASN A 593 15.30 -13.97 5.77
CA ASN A 593 14.16 -14.83 5.51
C ASN A 593 14.28 -16.15 6.32
N GLY A 594 13.20 -16.50 7.02
CA GLY A 594 13.16 -17.69 7.90
C GLY A 594 13.47 -19.02 7.21
N VAL A 595 13.40 -19.10 5.86
CA VAL A 595 13.87 -20.27 5.11
C VAL A 595 15.38 -20.47 5.27
N PHE A 596 16.18 -19.42 5.11
CA PHE A 596 17.65 -19.50 5.23
C PHE A 596 18.15 -19.63 6.67
N LYS A 597 17.26 -19.49 7.67
CA LYS A 597 17.57 -19.79 9.08
C LYS A 597 17.42 -21.28 9.43
N LYS A 598 16.90 -22.12 8.52
CA LYS A 598 16.69 -23.57 8.74
C LYS A 598 18.00 -24.36 8.61
N LEU A 599 18.14 -25.42 9.42
CA LEU A 599 19.23 -26.41 9.35
C LEU A 599 19.45 -26.97 7.93
N SER A 600 18.38 -27.17 7.15
CA SER A 600 18.46 -27.70 5.78
C SER A 600 19.02 -26.71 4.77
N HIS A 601 19.07 -25.41 5.09
CA HIS A 601 19.36 -24.32 4.16
C HIS A 601 20.60 -23.49 4.52
N ARG A 602 21.28 -23.84 5.62
CA ARG A 602 22.36 -23.04 6.20
C ARG A 602 23.51 -23.92 6.62
N ALA A 603 24.73 -23.56 6.24
CA ALA A 603 25.94 -24.23 6.70
C ALA A 603 27.07 -23.21 6.91
N ILE A 604 28.04 -23.55 7.75
CA ILE A 604 29.23 -22.71 7.99
C ILE A 604 30.45 -23.61 7.90
N ASP A 605 31.45 -23.18 7.13
CA ASP A 605 32.68 -23.95 6.95
C ASP A 605 33.72 -23.70 8.03
N LYS A 606 34.89 -24.36 7.89
CA LYS A 606 36.01 -24.27 8.84
C LYS A 606 36.54 -22.84 9.01
N ASP A 607 36.40 -21.99 7.99
CA ASP A 607 36.94 -20.63 7.95
C ASP A 607 35.87 -19.59 8.38
N GLY A 608 34.65 -20.05 8.66
CA GLY A 608 33.54 -19.23 9.12
C GLY A 608 32.66 -18.68 8.00
N ILE A 609 32.89 -19.07 6.74
CA ILE A 609 32.09 -18.59 5.60
C ILE A 609 30.70 -19.22 5.68
N LEU A 610 29.68 -18.39 5.52
CA LEU A 610 28.28 -18.79 5.47
C LEU A 610 27.93 -19.33 4.08
N TRP A 611 27.40 -20.55 4.05
CA TRP A 611 26.85 -21.20 2.87
C TRP A 611 25.33 -21.28 3.00
N ILE A 612 24.61 -20.93 1.94
CA ILE A 612 23.16 -21.08 1.85
C ILE A 612 22.75 -22.08 0.77
N PHE A 613 21.64 -22.76 0.98
CA PHE A 613 21.02 -23.61 -0.03
C PHE A 613 19.99 -22.82 -0.84
N ILE A 614 20.08 -22.92 -2.17
CA ILE A 614 19.12 -22.33 -3.10
C ILE A 614 18.25 -23.45 -3.69
N GLU A 615 16.93 -23.35 -3.56
CA GLU A 615 15.99 -24.39 -4.05
C GLU A 615 15.56 -24.18 -5.51
N HIS A 616 15.54 -22.93 -6.00
CA HIS A 616 14.83 -22.53 -7.22
C HIS A 616 15.64 -21.57 -8.12
N ALA A 617 16.92 -21.85 -8.36
CA ALA A 617 17.69 -21.13 -9.37
C ALA A 617 17.43 -21.70 -10.78
N LEU A 618 17.81 -20.97 -11.83
CA LEU A 618 17.74 -21.42 -13.23
C LEU A 618 19.11 -21.39 -13.88
N ASP A 619 19.42 -22.43 -14.66
CA ASP A 619 20.64 -22.49 -15.47
C ASP A 619 20.46 -21.87 -16.87
N LYS A 620 21.49 -22.00 -17.72
CA LYS A 620 21.52 -21.49 -19.10
C LYS A 620 20.49 -22.12 -20.05
N ASN A 621 19.95 -23.30 -19.70
CA ASN A 621 18.94 -24.01 -20.47
C ASN A 621 17.52 -23.74 -19.93
N ASN A 622 17.40 -22.89 -18.91
CA ASN A 622 16.20 -22.66 -18.09
C ASN A 622 15.77 -23.90 -17.29
N ALA A 623 16.69 -24.83 -17.02
CA ALA A 623 16.42 -25.95 -16.13
C ALA A 623 16.48 -25.48 -14.66
N PRO A 624 15.57 -25.94 -13.79
CA PRO A 624 15.63 -25.64 -12.35
C PRO A 624 16.84 -26.34 -11.72
N ILE A 625 17.68 -25.55 -11.05
CA ILE A 625 18.88 -26.02 -10.33
C ILE A 625 18.79 -25.63 -8.85
N ARG A 626 19.36 -26.51 -8.02
CA ARG A 626 19.41 -26.36 -6.57
C ARG A 626 20.74 -26.87 -6.01
N GLY A 627 21.19 -26.30 -4.90
CA GLY A 627 22.52 -26.58 -4.37
C GLY A 627 23.02 -25.49 -3.41
N TRP A 628 24.27 -25.63 -3.00
CA TRP A 628 24.91 -24.78 -2.00
C TRP A 628 25.74 -23.67 -2.64
N LEU A 629 25.68 -22.50 -2.02
CA LEU A 629 26.29 -21.27 -2.52
C LEU A 629 26.95 -20.53 -1.36
N ALA A 630 28.26 -20.27 -1.47
CA ALA A 630 29.04 -19.58 -0.46
C ALA A 630 28.86 -18.06 -0.60
N ILE A 631 28.59 -17.38 0.51
CA ILE A 631 28.62 -15.91 0.54
C ILE A 631 30.05 -15.44 0.27
N ASN A 632 30.19 -14.36 -0.50
CA ASN A 632 31.46 -13.79 -0.98
C ASN A 632 32.25 -14.69 -1.96
N SER A 633 31.62 -15.72 -2.55
CA SER A 633 32.18 -16.42 -3.72
C SER A 633 31.99 -15.63 -5.02
N GLU A 634 32.63 -16.06 -6.10
CA GLU A 634 32.54 -15.44 -7.43
C GLU A 634 31.07 -15.25 -7.87
N GLY A 635 30.66 -14.01 -8.08
CA GLY A 635 29.28 -13.66 -8.44
C GLY A 635 28.29 -13.63 -7.26
N VAL A 636 28.74 -13.69 -6.01
CA VAL A 636 27.89 -13.68 -4.82
C VAL A 636 28.39 -12.63 -3.82
N LYS A 637 27.57 -11.63 -3.51
CA LYS A 637 27.89 -10.63 -2.48
C LYS A 637 26.67 -10.27 -1.64
N LYS A 638 26.90 -9.87 -0.39
CA LYS A 638 25.90 -9.10 0.35
C LYS A 638 25.68 -7.75 -0.32
N VAL A 639 24.44 -7.27 -0.28
CA VAL A 639 24.02 -5.98 -0.81
C VAL A 639 22.98 -5.34 0.11
N SER A 640 22.85 -4.02 0.02
CA SER A 640 21.74 -3.25 0.58
C SER A 640 20.61 -3.12 -0.46
N CYS A 641 19.49 -2.49 -0.09
CA CYS A 641 18.49 -2.05 -1.07
C CYS A 641 19.03 -0.94 -2.00
N TRP A 642 20.00 -0.16 -1.53
CA TRP A 642 20.63 0.96 -2.23
C TRP A 642 21.69 0.55 -3.25
N ASP A 643 22.09 -0.73 -3.29
CA ASP A 643 22.92 -1.28 -4.37
C ASP A 643 22.16 -1.37 -5.71
N TRP A 644 20.82 -1.33 -5.71
CA TRP A 644 19.98 -1.56 -6.90
C TRP A 644 20.42 -2.80 -7.71
N PHE A 645 20.70 -3.90 -7.00
CA PHE A 645 21.30 -5.10 -7.58
C PHE A 645 20.42 -5.74 -8.66
N ASP A 646 20.97 -5.85 -9.88
CA ASP A 646 20.30 -6.40 -11.08
C ASP A 646 18.98 -5.68 -11.43
N PHE A 647 18.92 -4.37 -11.19
CA PHE A 647 17.86 -3.50 -11.71
C PHE A 647 18.20 -3.05 -13.13
N LYS A 648 17.18 -2.96 -13.98
CA LYS A 648 17.35 -2.61 -15.39
C LYS A 648 16.53 -1.38 -15.73
N LEU A 649 17.23 -0.26 -15.94
CA LEU A 649 16.67 0.96 -16.52
C LEU A 649 16.38 0.73 -18.01
N ILE A 650 15.14 1.02 -18.41
CA ILE A 650 14.63 0.94 -19.77
C ILE A 650 13.98 2.29 -20.08
N GLU A 651 14.31 2.89 -21.22
CA GLU A 651 13.61 4.08 -21.73
C GLU A 651 12.78 3.66 -22.95
N GLU A 652 11.46 3.82 -22.86
CA GLU A 652 10.52 3.45 -23.91
C GLU A 652 9.99 4.69 -24.62
N LYS A 653 10.38 4.81 -25.90
CA LYS A 653 10.09 5.95 -26.78
C LYS A 653 9.09 5.60 -27.89
N ALA A 654 8.60 4.37 -27.93
CA ALA A 654 7.56 3.98 -28.88
C ALA A 654 6.27 4.76 -28.62
N THR A 655 5.67 5.31 -29.67
CA THR A 655 4.29 5.80 -29.60
C THR A 655 3.32 4.67 -29.27
N THR A 656 2.16 4.99 -28.70
CA THR A 656 1.13 3.98 -28.34
C THR A 656 0.76 3.07 -29.52
N LYS A 657 0.70 3.61 -30.74
CA LYS A 657 0.46 2.82 -31.96
C LYS A 657 1.62 1.87 -32.29
N GLU A 658 2.86 2.35 -32.26
CA GLU A 658 4.02 1.49 -32.52
C GLU A 658 4.12 0.36 -31.50
N PHE A 659 3.92 0.66 -30.22
CA PHE A 659 3.96 -0.33 -29.17
C PHE A 659 2.84 -1.36 -29.32
N TYR A 660 1.61 -0.91 -29.60
CA TYR A 660 0.47 -1.78 -29.89
C TYR A 660 0.76 -2.75 -31.05
N LEU A 661 1.29 -2.25 -32.17
CA LEU A 661 1.66 -3.08 -33.31
C LEU A 661 2.79 -4.07 -33.00
N ASP A 662 3.74 -3.68 -32.13
CA ASP A 662 4.85 -4.53 -31.74
C ASP A 662 4.42 -5.65 -30.78
N VAL A 663 3.52 -5.36 -29.82
CA VAL A 663 2.89 -6.40 -28.98
C VAL A 663 1.99 -7.31 -29.82
N LYS A 664 1.19 -6.76 -30.74
CA LYS A 664 0.36 -7.51 -31.70
C LYS A 664 1.20 -8.50 -32.52
N LYS A 665 2.39 -8.08 -32.98
CA LYS A 665 3.39 -8.93 -33.64
C LYS A 665 3.98 -10.02 -32.72
N SER A 666 4.01 -9.83 -31.40
CA SER A 666 4.42 -10.90 -30.46
C SER A 666 3.40 -12.05 -30.38
N LEU A 667 2.11 -11.79 -30.67
CA LEU A 667 1.05 -12.81 -30.58
C LEU A 667 1.19 -13.91 -31.65
N SER A 668 1.79 -13.61 -32.80
CA SER A 668 2.11 -14.58 -33.86
C SER A 668 3.51 -15.20 -33.74
N ARG A 669 4.32 -14.80 -32.74
CA ARG A 669 5.71 -15.23 -32.57
C ARG A 669 5.88 -16.75 -32.51
N ASP A 670 6.91 -17.23 -33.20
CA ASP A 670 7.26 -18.65 -33.38
C ASP A 670 8.79 -18.91 -33.28
N ASN A 671 9.59 -17.92 -32.89
CA ASN A 671 11.05 -17.99 -32.89
C ASN A 671 11.72 -17.19 -31.74
N THR A 672 13.02 -17.43 -31.54
CA THR A 672 13.86 -16.80 -30.49
C THR A 672 14.21 -15.33 -30.72
N SER A 673 13.96 -14.75 -31.90
CA SER A 673 14.48 -13.42 -32.23
C SER A 673 13.73 -12.31 -31.50
N LEU A 674 14.43 -11.64 -30.58
CA LEU A 674 13.90 -10.52 -29.81
C LEU A 674 14.43 -9.14 -30.25
N GLY A 675 15.43 -9.09 -31.14
CA GLY A 675 16.12 -7.86 -31.52
C GLY A 675 15.28 -6.83 -32.29
N SER A 676 14.10 -7.22 -32.78
CA SER A 676 13.20 -6.36 -33.55
C SER A 676 12.02 -5.79 -32.75
N TYR A 677 11.92 -6.11 -31.44
CA TYR A 677 10.90 -5.58 -30.55
C TYR A 677 11.42 -4.34 -29.81
N LYS A 678 10.50 -3.45 -29.41
CA LYS A 678 10.75 -2.25 -28.60
C LYS A 678 11.33 -2.64 -27.23
N PRO A 679 12.13 -1.77 -26.57
CA PRO A 679 12.91 -2.13 -25.38
C PRO A 679 12.10 -2.81 -24.27
N THR A 680 10.92 -2.30 -23.92
CA THR A 680 10.11 -2.86 -22.81
C THR A 680 9.58 -4.25 -23.14
N LEU A 681 9.09 -4.44 -24.38
CA LEU A 681 8.59 -5.73 -24.85
C LEU A 681 9.71 -6.76 -24.98
N LYS A 682 10.86 -6.35 -25.53
CA LYS A 682 12.06 -7.20 -25.65
C LYS A 682 12.49 -7.78 -24.31
N GLU A 683 12.60 -6.95 -23.28
CA GLU A 683 13.06 -7.39 -21.96
C GLU A 683 11.99 -8.22 -21.23
N THR A 684 10.71 -7.86 -21.36
CA THR A 684 9.58 -8.66 -20.84
C THR A 684 9.57 -10.07 -21.45
N LEU A 685 9.68 -10.18 -22.78
CA LEU A 685 9.76 -11.47 -23.47
C LEU A 685 11.05 -12.25 -23.12
N THR A 686 12.18 -11.56 -22.92
CA THR A 686 13.44 -12.19 -22.48
C THR A 686 13.29 -12.88 -21.13
N ILE A 687 12.52 -12.30 -20.20
CA ILE A 687 12.23 -12.92 -18.89
C ILE A 687 11.18 -14.03 -19.04
N LEU A 688 10.09 -13.78 -19.76
CA LEU A 688 8.99 -14.75 -19.91
C LEU A 688 9.41 -16.01 -20.70
N ASP A 689 10.29 -15.91 -21.69
CA ASP A 689 10.84 -17.06 -22.43
C ASP A 689 11.54 -18.07 -21.49
N ARG A 690 12.14 -17.58 -20.40
CA ARG A 690 12.86 -18.42 -19.42
C ARG A 690 11.93 -19.30 -18.57
N GLN A 691 10.62 -19.26 -18.79
CA GLN A 691 9.69 -20.25 -18.25
C GLN A 691 9.76 -21.60 -18.97
N TYR A 692 10.29 -21.64 -20.20
CA TYR A 692 10.40 -22.84 -21.03
C TYR A 692 11.85 -23.33 -21.13
N HIS A 693 12.04 -24.65 -21.07
CA HIS A 693 13.33 -25.26 -21.38
C HIS A 693 13.66 -25.06 -22.87
N LEU A 694 14.91 -24.71 -23.21
CA LEU A 694 15.27 -24.33 -24.58
C LEU A 694 14.90 -25.37 -25.64
N ASP A 695 15.05 -26.67 -25.31
CA ASP A 695 14.72 -27.78 -26.23
C ASP A 695 13.23 -27.84 -26.64
N GLN A 696 12.33 -27.21 -25.88
CA GLN A 696 10.90 -27.21 -26.19
C GLN A 696 10.55 -26.37 -27.41
N LYS A 697 11.44 -25.46 -27.86
CA LYS A 697 11.20 -24.48 -28.93
C LYS A 697 9.88 -23.71 -28.73
N LYS A 698 9.54 -23.42 -27.47
CA LYS A 698 8.40 -22.60 -27.07
C LYS A 698 8.88 -21.21 -26.74
N TYR A 699 8.08 -20.22 -27.11
CA TYR A 699 8.37 -18.81 -26.94
C TYR A 699 7.18 -18.14 -26.29
N ALA A 700 7.46 -17.29 -25.31
CA ALA A 700 6.44 -16.52 -24.63
C ALA A 700 5.82 -15.48 -25.57
N LYS A 701 4.58 -15.14 -25.27
CA LYS A 701 3.76 -14.13 -25.93
C LYS A 701 3.19 -13.21 -24.86
N ILE A 702 2.70 -12.03 -25.23
CA ILE A 702 1.98 -11.19 -24.27
C ILE A 702 0.53 -11.69 -24.16
N ASP A 703 0.37 -12.79 -23.43
CA ASP A 703 -0.90 -13.38 -23.05
C ASP A 703 -0.90 -13.80 -21.57
N ALA A 704 -2.09 -13.95 -20.98
CA ALA A 704 -2.21 -14.32 -19.56
C ALA A 704 -1.55 -15.69 -19.27
N LYS A 705 -1.51 -16.61 -20.23
CA LYS A 705 -0.85 -17.92 -20.04
C LYS A 705 0.64 -17.78 -19.81
N SER A 706 1.30 -16.87 -20.50
CA SER A 706 2.74 -16.64 -20.40
C SER A 706 3.13 -15.98 -19.07
N PHE A 707 2.30 -15.07 -18.54
CA PHE A 707 2.49 -14.52 -17.19
C PHE A 707 2.15 -15.55 -16.09
N ASN A 708 0.99 -16.22 -16.19
CA ASN A 708 0.61 -17.29 -15.25
C ASN A 708 1.68 -18.40 -15.19
N GLY A 709 2.37 -18.69 -16.30
CA GLY A 709 3.40 -19.72 -16.41
C GLY A 709 4.69 -19.46 -15.62
N ILE A 710 4.87 -18.28 -15.02
CA ILE A 710 5.95 -17.97 -14.07
C ILE A 710 5.50 -17.86 -12.60
N THR A 711 4.23 -18.17 -12.29
CA THR A 711 3.66 -18.14 -10.92
C THR A 711 4.44 -18.96 -9.89
N ASP A 712 5.00 -20.09 -10.32
CA ASP A 712 5.80 -21.05 -9.55
C ASP A 712 7.31 -20.79 -9.63
N LYS A 713 7.74 -19.72 -10.30
CA LYS A 713 9.14 -19.36 -10.58
C LYS A 713 9.45 -17.99 -9.97
N PRO A 714 9.58 -17.87 -8.62
CA PRO A 714 9.78 -16.60 -7.93
C PRO A 714 11.01 -15.81 -8.44
N GLN A 715 12.03 -16.50 -8.95
CA GLN A 715 13.19 -15.90 -9.61
C GLN A 715 12.84 -15.09 -10.87
N LEU A 716 11.85 -15.52 -11.66
CA LEU A 716 11.39 -14.80 -12.86
C LEU A 716 10.43 -13.67 -12.51
N SER A 717 9.53 -13.87 -11.55
CA SER A 717 8.65 -12.79 -11.07
C SER A 717 9.45 -11.66 -10.40
N SER A 718 10.48 -12.02 -9.62
CA SER A 718 11.42 -11.08 -9.02
C SER A 718 12.21 -10.32 -10.10
N ALA A 719 12.71 -11.00 -11.14
CA ALA A 719 13.39 -10.34 -12.26
C ALA A 719 12.47 -9.35 -13.01
N LEU A 720 11.21 -9.73 -13.27
CA LEU A 720 10.22 -8.86 -13.91
C LEU A 720 9.95 -7.58 -13.08
N SER A 721 9.95 -7.71 -11.75
CA SER A 721 9.77 -6.58 -10.82
C SER A 721 10.98 -5.65 -10.66
N ARG A 722 12.16 -6.03 -11.21
CA ARG A 722 13.39 -5.20 -11.23
C ARG A 722 13.56 -4.39 -12.52
N LEU A 723 12.60 -4.47 -13.44
CA LEU A 723 12.54 -3.55 -14.57
C LEU A 723 12.07 -2.17 -14.10
N LEU A 724 12.85 -1.14 -14.39
CA LEU A 724 12.56 0.27 -14.13
C LEU A 724 12.33 0.95 -15.48
N ILE A 725 11.12 1.43 -15.73
CA ILE A 725 10.71 1.82 -17.08
C ILE A 725 10.38 3.31 -17.10
N LYS A 726 11.14 4.08 -17.87
CA LYS A 726 10.82 5.46 -18.18
C LYS A 726 9.94 5.50 -19.43
N SER A 727 8.72 6.00 -19.28
CA SER A 727 7.77 6.17 -20.39
C SER A 727 6.72 7.24 -20.07
N GLU A 728 5.84 7.49 -21.04
CA GLU A 728 4.66 8.33 -20.87
C GLU A 728 3.57 7.56 -20.09
N SER A 729 2.93 8.21 -19.12
CA SER A 729 1.88 7.60 -18.30
C SER A 729 0.67 7.14 -19.13
N GLU A 730 0.07 5.99 -18.73
CA GLU A 730 -1.22 5.53 -19.27
C GLU A 730 -2.38 6.49 -18.92
N TRP A 731 -2.19 7.34 -17.88
CA TRP A 731 -3.15 8.34 -17.41
C TRP A 731 -2.94 9.76 -17.99
N TYR A 732 -2.04 9.88 -18.97
CA TYR A 732 -1.76 11.11 -19.72
C TYR A 732 -2.08 10.94 -21.21
N SER A 733 -2.61 12.01 -21.82
CA SER A 733 -2.67 12.22 -23.27
C SER A 733 -2.81 13.71 -23.50
N GLU A 734 -2.15 14.24 -24.53
CA GLU A 734 -2.53 15.55 -25.05
C GLU A 734 -3.99 15.51 -25.55
N ILE A 735 -4.71 16.60 -25.30
CA ILE A 735 -6.04 16.88 -25.84
C ILE A 735 -5.90 18.12 -26.73
N ASP A 736 -6.28 18.01 -28.01
CA ASP A 736 -6.15 19.12 -28.95
C ASP A 736 -7.24 20.20 -28.75
N ALA A 737 -7.11 21.33 -29.46
CA ALA A 737 -8.06 22.44 -29.38
C ALA A 737 -9.47 22.10 -29.89
N GLN A 738 -9.66 20.92 -30.51
CA GLN A 738 -10.95 20.39 -30.95
C GLN A 738 -11.48 19.32 -29.98
N GLY A 739 -10.78 19.05 -28.86
CA GLY A 739 -11.16 18.08 -27.84
C GLY A 739 -10.85 16.62 -28.20
N LYS A 740 -10.04 16.37 -29.23
CA LYS A 740 -9.59 15.02 -29.62
C LYS A 740 -8.33 14.61 -28.86
N ILE A 741 -7.97 13.32 -28.98
CA ILE A 741 -6.82 12.71 -28.32
C ILE A 741 -5.90 12.05 -29.36
N PRO A 742 -4.96 12.79 -29.98
CA PRO A 742 -4.17 12.33 -31.14
C PRO A 742 -3.43 10.99 -30.92
N LYS A 743 -2.92 10.76 -29.70
CA LYS A 743 -2.31 9.50 -29.23
C LYS A 743 -3.18 8.27 -29.51
N TRP A 744 -4.50 8.42 -29.34
CA TRP A 744 -5.49 7.37 -29.50
C TRP A 744 -6.18 7.39 -30.87
N ASP A 745 -6.38 8.57 -31.47
CA ASP A 745 -6.83 8.67 -32.87
C ASP A 745 -5.85 8.01 -33.85
N ALA A 746 -4.55 7.96 -33.52
CA ALA A 746 -3.56 7.21 -34.30
C ALA A 746 -3.92 5.71 -34.44
N LEU A 747 -4.67 5.14 -33.50
CA LEU A 747 -5.13 3.75 -33.52
C LEU A 747 -6.45 3.53 -34.30
N ASP A 748 -7.08 4.58 -34.85
CA ASP A 748 -8.33 4.43 -35.64
C ASP A 748 -8.17 3.42 -36.79
N SER A 749 -6.99 3.32 -37.42
CA SER A 749 -6.70 2.33 -38.49
C SER A 749 -6.82 0.88 -38.03
N GLU A 750 -6.56 0.62 -36.74
CA GLU A 750 -6.53 -0.72 -36.17
C GLU A 750 -7.91 -1.17 -35.65
N PHE A 751 -8.70 -0.24 -35.13
CA PHE A 751 -9.97 -0.55 -34.46
C PHE A 751 -11.23 -0.21 -35.26
N ASN A 752 -11.20 0.81 -36.14
CA ASN A 752 -12.44 1.40 -36.65
C ASN A 752 -12.43 1.80 -38.14
N GLU A 753 -11.29 2.16 -38.73
CA GLU A 753 -11.24 2.76 -40.08
C GLU A 753 -11.90 1.89 -41.17
N LYS A 754 -11.72 0.56 -41.12
CA LYS A 754 -12.40 -0.37 -42.03
C LYS A 754 -13.92 -0.32 -41.87
N ALA A 755 -14.43 -0.27 -40.64
CA ALA A 755 -15.86 -0.17 -40.36
C ALA A 755 -16.43 1.19 -40.79
N LYS A 756 -15.73 2.30 -40.48
CA LYS A 756 -16.07 3.66 -40.94
C LYS A 756 -16.16 3.75 -42.47
N LYS A 757 -15.21 3.15 -43.21
CA LYS A 757 -15.23 3.12 -44.69
C LYS A 757 -16.46 2.39 -45.24
N VAL A 758 -16.76 1.20 -44.73
CA VAL A 758 -17.95 0.44 -45.16
C VAL A 758 -19.24 1.18 -44.79
N LEU A 759 -19.31 1.78 -43.60
CA LEU A 759 -20.50 2.50 -43.14
C LEU A 759 -20.80 3.72 -44.01
N SER A 760 -19.83 4.61 -44.28
CA SER A 760 -20.01 5.73 -45.21
C SER A 760 -20.37 5.29 -46.63
N TYR A 761 -19.89 4.12 -47.10
CA TYR A 761 -20.37 3.61 -48.39
C TYR A 761 -21.83 3.16 -48.32
N LEU A 762 -22.27 2.51 -47.25
CA LEU A 762 -23.65 2.07 -47.08
C LEU A 762 -24.63 3.23 -46.82
N GLU A 763 -24.18 4.33 -46.21
CA GLU A 763 -24.96 5.55 -45.98
C GLU A 763 -24.84 6.54 -47.15
N ASP A 764 -23.70 7.21 -47.25
CA ASP A 764 -23.47 8.33 -48.18
C ASP A 764 -23.32 7.87 -49.64
N GLY A 765 -22.78 6.67 -49.86
CA GLY A 765 -22.47 6.15 -51.20
C GLY A 765 -21.09 6.53 -51.70
N ASP A 766 -20.20 6.87 -50.76
CA ASP A 766 -18.80 7.18 -50.99
C ASP A 766 -18.05 5.99 -51.60
N SER A 767 -18.02 5.96 -52.94
CA SER A 767 -17.38 4.89 -53.72
C SER A 767 -15.87 4.85 -53.48
N ALA A 768 -15.23 6.00 -53.23
CA ALA A 768 -13.81 6.07 -52.91
C ALA A 768 -13.50 5.37 -51.57
N LYS A 769 -14.32 5.54 -50.53
CA LYS A 769 -14.19 4.76 -49.28
C LYS A 769 -14.46 3.27 -49.48
N CYS A 770 -15.38 2.90 -50.37
CA CYS A 770 -15.62 1.49 -50.73
C CYS A 770 -14.38 0.87 -51.38
N ASP A 771 -13.85 1.48 -52.44
CA ASP A 771 -12.65 1.00 -53.13
C ASP A 771 -11.42 0.99 -52.21
N ALA A 772 -11.30 1.97 -51.30
CA ALA A 772 -10.27 2.03 -50.26
C ALA A 772 -10.45 1.03 -49.09
N TYR A 773 -11.61 0.37 -48.97
CA TYR A 773 -11.81 -0.79 -48.11
C TYR A 773 -11.48 -2.08 -48.87
N ILE A 774 -12.00 -2.22 -50.10
CA ILE A 774 -11.79 -3.38 -50.97
C ILE A 774 -10.30 -3.61 -51.25
N SER A 775 -9.51 -2.56 -51.45
CA SER A 775 -8.05 -2.69 -51.63
C SER A 775 -7.31 -3.35 -50.45
N THR A 776 -7.88 -3.30 -49.24
CA THR A 776 -7.32 -3.93 -48.03
C THR A 776 -7.60 -5.44 -47.91
N LEU A 777 -8.37 -6.00 -48.84
CA LEU A 777 -8.74 -7.42 -48.88
C LEU A 777 -7.83 -8.21 -49.82
N ALA A 778 -7.81 -9.53 -49.62
CA ALA A 778 -7.10 -10.44 -50.51
C ALA A 778 -7.72 -10.41 -51.92
N GLU A 779 -6.89 -10.51 -52.96
CA GLU A 779 -7.29 -10.23 -54.34
C GLU A 779 -8.45 -11.12 -54.85
N ASN A 780 -8.52 -12.36 -54.37
CA ASN A 780 -9.59 -13.31 -54.63
C ASN A 780 -10.93 -12.97 -53.95
N GLU A 781 -10.94 -12.11 -52.92
CA GLU A 781 -12.15 -11.72 -52.18
C GLU A 781 -12.76 -10.41 -52.71
N ARG A 782 -11.92 -9.51 -53.24
CA ARG A 782 -12.26 -8.11 -53.60
C ARG A 782 -13.56 -7.98 -54.39
N GLU A 783 -13.65 -8.71 -55.49
CA GLU A 783 -14.76 -8.66 -56.44
C GLU A 783 -16.07 -9.17 -55.81
N SER A 784 -16.01 -10.24 -55.02
CA SER A 784 -17.18 -10.81 -54.34
C SER A 784 -17.71 -9.87 -53.26
N VAL A 785 -16.81 -9.31 -52.44
CA VAL A 785 -17.18 -8.38 -51.37
C VAL A 785 -17.71 -7.06 -51.92
N LYS A 786 -17.13 -6.53 -53.02
CA LYS A 786 -17.63 -5.31 -53.68
C LYS A 786 -19.08 -5.45 -54.14
N ARG A 787 -19.40 -6.53 -54.88
CA ARG A 787 -20.79 -6.83 -55.29
C ARG A 787 -21.73 -7.00 -54.09
N GLY A 788 -21.26 -7.64 -53.02
CA GLY A 788 -22.02 -7.80 -51.78
C GLY A 788 -22.39 -6.46 -51.13
N LEU A 789 -21.44 -5.52 -51.05
CA LEU A 789 -21.69 -4.17 -50.55
C LEU A 789 -22.63 -3.37 -51.47
N GLU A 790 -22.47 -3.47 -52.79
CA GLU A 790 -23.36 -2.81 -53.77
C GLU A 790 -24.81 -3.33 -53.73
N LEU A 791 -24.99 -4.62 -53.46
CA LEU A 791 -26.31 -5.20 -53.20
C LEU A 791 -26.86 -4.69 -51.87
N LYS A 792 -26.06 -4.71 -50.80
CA LYS A 792 -26.51 -4.30 -49.48
C LYS A 792 -26.90 -2.82 -49.40
N ARG A 793 -26.17 -1.94 -50.10
CA ARG A 793 -26.54 -0.53 -50.25
C ARG A 793 -27.92 -0.37 -50.91
N ARG A 794 -28.21 -1.14 -51.97
CA ARG A 794 -29.52 -1.10 -52.66
C ARG A 794 -30.66 -1.60 -51.76
N GLU A 795 -30.44 -2.63 -50.95
CA GLU A 795 -31.42 -3.08 -49.94
C GLU A 795 -31.74 -1.97 -48.92
N LEU A 796 -30.71 -1.34 -48.36
CA LEU A 796 -30.86 -0.26 -47.38
C LEU A 796 -31.53 1.00 -47.98
N GLN A 797 -31.23 1.31 -49.24
CA GLN A 797 -31.92 2.37 -49.99
C GLN A 797 -33.41 2.06 -50.18
N ALA A 798 -33.78 0.83 -50.52
CA ALA A 798 -35.18 0.42 -50.62
C ALA A 798 -35.93 0.48 -49.28
N GLN A 799 -35.23 0.26 -48.15
CA GLN A 799 -35.77 0.44 -46.80
C GLN A 799 -35.86 1.91 -46.35
N GLY A 800 -35.32 2.86 -47.13
CA GLY A 800 -35.44 4.29 -46.87
C GLY A 800 -34.38 4.89 -45.94
N ILE A 801 -33.13 4.38 -46.02
CA ILE A 801 -31.96 4.90 -45.26
C ILE A 801 -31.79 6.42 -45.31
N ASN A 802 -32.15 7.05 -46.43
CA ASN A 802 -32.05 8.50 -46.64
C ASN A 802 -33.19 9.32 -46.00
N ASN A 803 -34.22 8.67 -45.44
CA ASN A 803 -35.47 9.31 -45.01
C ASN A 803 -35.66 9.30 -43.48
N ASN A 804 -34.59 9.12 -42.69
CA ASN A 804 -34.61 9.01 -41.21
C ASN A 804 -35.59 7.96 -40.64
N LYS A 805 -35.96 6.95 -41.43
CA LYS A 805 -36.73 5.80 -40.92
C LYS A 805 -35.84 4.85 -40.14
N THR A 806 -36.38 4.25 -39.07
CA THR A 806 -35.72 3.17 -38.34
C THR A 806 -35.57 1.95 -39.24
N ILE A 807 -34.32 1.63 -39.60
CA ILE A 807 -33.99 0.49 -40.46
C ILE A 807 -33.84 -0.76 -39.60
N GLN A 808 -34.61 -1.81 -39.90
CA GLN A 808 -34.49 -3.11 -39.23
C GLN A 808 -33.52 -4.04 -39.97
N ASP A 809 -32.27 -3.60 -40.15
CA ASP A 809 -31.20 -4.43 -40.71
C ASP A 809 -30.14 -4.74 -39.66
N PHE A 810 -29.95 -6.02 -39.38
CA PHE A 810 -29.03 -6.50 -38.34
C PHE A 810 -27.57 -6.13 -38.63
N CYS A 811 -27.10 -6.38 -39.85
CA CYS A 811 -25.70 -6.17 -40.22
C CYS A 811 -25.32 -4.69 -40.23
N TYR A 812 -26.20 -3.83 -40.73
CA TYR A 812 -26.02 -2.37 -40.69
C TYR A 812 -26.06 -1.83 -39.26
N THR A 813 -26.94 -2.35 -38.40
CA THR A 813 -27.00 -1.99 -36.98
C THR A 813 -25.73 -2.42 -36.24
N GLU A 814 -25.26 -3.66 -36.46
CA GLU A 814 -24.00 -4.15 -35.88
C GLU A 814 -22.79 -3.34 -36.37
N LEU A 815 -22.77 -2.93 -37.64
CA LEU A 815 -21.73 -2.06 -38.20
C LEU A 815 -21.74 -0.67 -37.54
N LYS A 816 -22.92 -0.05 -37.39
CA LYS A 816 -23.07 1.22 -36.66
C LYS A 816 -22.59 1.12 -35.23
N GLN A 817 -22.99 0.05 -34.53
CA GLN A 817 -22.53 -0.21 -33.17
C GLN A 817 -21.00 -0.34 -33.12
N LYS A 818 -20.39 -1.15 -34.02
CA LYS A 818 -18.93 -1.30 -34.13
C LYS A 818 -18.21 0.03 -34.38
N VAL A 819 -18.75 0.90 -35.23
CA VAL A 819 -18.18 2.23 -35.44
C VAL A 819 -18.25 3.08 -34.17
N ALA A 820 -19.38 3.08 -33.46
CA ALA A 820 -19.51 3.78 -32.19
C ALA A 820 -18.62 3.20 -31.08
N LEU A 821 -18.31 1.88 -31.08
CA LEU A 821 -17.55 1.24 -30.00
C LEU A 821 -16.20 1.92 -29.71
N TRP A 822 -15.42 2.24 -30.75
CA TRP A 822 -14.08 2.81 -30.55
C TRP A 822 -14.12 4.29 -30.19
N ASP A 823 -15.03 5.06 -30.80
CA ASP A 823 -15.18 6.48 -30.46
C ASP A 823 -15.74 6.64 -29.02
N ASN A 824 -16.61 5.72 -28.59
CA ASN A 824 -17.04 5.59 -27.19
C ASN A 824 -15.87 5.23 -26.25
N GLU A 825 -15.00 4.29 -26.62
CA GLU A 825 -13.86 3.90 -25.77
C GLU A 825 -12.83 5.04 -25.65
N LYS A 826 -12.65 5.86 -26.70
CA LYS A 826 -11.87 7.10 -26.64
C LYS A 826 -12.46 8.11 -25.65
N GLU A 827 -13.78 8.28 -25.61
CA GLU A 827 -14.44 9.10 -24.59
C GLU A 827 -14.34 8.49 -23.17
N LYS A 828 -14.27 7.15 -23.04
CA LYS A 828 -13.96 6.49 -21.75
C LYS A 828 -12.56 6.87 -21.27
N ILE A 829 -11.57 6.71 -22.15
CA ILE A 829 -10.16 7.01 -21.88
C ILE A 829 -10.02 8.48 -21.47
N LYS A 830 -10.59 9.40 -22.24
CA LYS A 830 -10.57 10.85 -21.97
C LYS A 830 -11.11 11.21 -20.57
N LYS A 831 -12.16 10.53 -20.10
CA LYS A 831 -12.70 10.68 -18.73
C LYS A 831 -11.84 10.04 -17.63
N MET A 832 -10.97 9.08 -17.97
CA MET A 832 -10.01 8.48 -17.04
C MET A 832 -8.76 9.33 -16.84
N LEU A 833 -8.41 10.21 -17.79
CA LEU A 833 -7.25 11.10 -17.67
C LEU A 833 -7.37 12.00 -16.43
N TRP A 834 -6.22 12.25 -15.80
CA TRP A 834 -6.09 13.11 -14.62
C TRP A 834 -4.71 13.79 -14.50
N TRP A 835 -3.70 13.27 -15.21
CA TRP A 835 -2.30 13.69 -15.03
C TRP A 835 -2.08 15.18 -15.26
N ASP A 836 -2.66 15.70 -16.34
CA ASP A 836 -2.54 17.11 -16.75
C ASP A 836 -3.17 18.06 -15.72
N ASP A 837 -4.35 17.73 -15.19
CA ASP A 837 -5.03 18.49 -14.13
C ASP A 837 -4.17 18.57 -12.86
N VAL A 838 -3.60 17.43 -12.44
CA VAL A 838 -2.75 17.36 -11.25
C VAL A 838 -1.43 18.11 -11.47
N ALA A 839 -0.76 17.91 -12.60
CA ALA A 839 0.49 18.59 -12.92
C ALA A 839 0.31 20.12 -12.94
N LYS A 840 -0.76 20.61 -13.58
CA LYS A 840 -1.12 22.04 -13.61
C LYS A 840 -1.54 22.56 -12.23
N GLY A 841 -2.25 21.78 -11.43
CA GLY A 841 -2.65 22.16 -10.07
C GLY A 841 -1.45 22.30 -9.13
N LEU A 842 -0.55 21.31 -9.11
CA LEU A 842 0.68 21.35 -8.31
C LEU A 842 1.61 22.50 -8.75
N ALA A 843 1.71 22.78 -10.05
CA ALA A 843 2.47 23.92 -10.56
C ALA A 843 1.91 25.26 -10.05
N LYS A 844 0.58 25.46 -10.03
CA LYS A 844 -0.07 26.65 -9.48
C LYS A 844 0.17 26.80 -7.98
N GLN A 845 0.01 25.71 -7.22
CA GLN A 845 0.27 25.67 -5.78
C GLN A 845 1.71 26.09 -5.43
N ASN A 846 2.70 25.55 -6.17
CA ASN A 846 4.10 25.90 -6.00
C ASN A 846 4.41 27.38 -6.38
N GLN A 847 3.68 27.99 -7.32
CA GLN A 847 3.80 29.42 -7.62
C GLN A 847 3.21 30.31 -6.51
N GLN A 848 2.05 29.93 -5.96
CA GLN A 848 1.43 30.67 -4.86
C GLN A 848 2.33 30.69 -3.62
N ASN A 849 2.85 29.53 -3.20
CA ASN A 849 3.77 29.41 -2.07
C ASN A 849 5.01 30.31 -2.19
N LYS A 850 5.62 30.40 -3.38
CA LYS A 850 6.72 31.34 -3.65
C LYS A 850 6.31 32.81 -3.50
N SER A 851 5.10 33.16 -3.91
CA SER A 851 4.59 34.54 -3.89
C SER A 851 4.20 35.04 -2.49
N GLU A 852 3.86 34.13 -1.57
CA GLU A 852 3.58 34.46 -0.18
C GLU A 852 4.88 34.57 0.64
N GLN A 853 5.83 33.63 0.44
CA GLN A 853 7.15 33.69 1.11
C GLN A 853 7.96 34.94 0.72
N SER A 854 7.82 35.44 -0.51
CA SER A 854 8.49 36.68 -0.95
C SER A 854 7.96 37.95 -0.29
N LYS A 855 6.80 37.90 0.39
CA LYS A 855 6.22 39.03 1.13
C LYS A 855 6.59 39.06 2.61
N THR A 856 7.10 37.95 3.17
CA THR A 856 7.42 37.84 4.61
C THR A 856 8.91 37.93 4.92
N ASN A 857 9.81 37.68 3.95
CA ASN A 857 11.25 37.63 4.19
C ASN A 857 11.99 38.78 3.49
N ASN A 858 12.30 39.85 4.23
CA ASN A 858 13.47 40.67 3.96
C ASN A 858 14.65 40.10 4.77
N GLU A 859 15.84 40.10 4.16
CA GLU A 859 17.17 39.68 4.68
C GLU A 859 17.58 38.18 4.54
N SER A 860 18.52 37.98 3.60
CA SER A 860 19.58 36.95 3.54
C SER A 860 19.29 35.47 3.18
N ASN A 861 20.17 34.96 2.29
CA ASN A 861 20.43 33.56 1.92
C ASN A 861 19.30 32.72 1.28
N SER A 862 19.01 33.00 0.00
CA SER A 862 18.17 32.16 -0.86
C SER A 862 19.00 31.24 -1.78
N SER A 863 19.47 30.09 -1.27
CA SER A 863 20.06 29.02 -2.10
C SER A 863 19.45 27.63 -1.89
N ASP A 864 18.94 27.31 -0.70
CA ASP A 864 18.46 25.95 -0.36
C ASP A 864 16.97 25.90 -0.02
N ILE A 865 16.12 26.16 -1.03
CA ILE A 865 14.71 25.78 -1.00
C ILE A 865 14.45 24.76 -2.11
N THR A 866 14.67 23.49 -1.78
CA THR A 866 14.26 22.35 -2.62
C THR A 866 12.73 22.40 -2.77
N LEU A 867 12.26 22.76 -3.96
CA LEU A 867 10.83 22.77 -4.25
C LEU A 867 10.28 21.34 -4.19
N PRO A 868 9.05 21.12 -3.69
CA PRO A 868 8.44 19.80 -3.71
C PRO A 868 8.37 19.31 -5.16
N ALA A 869 8.84 18.08 -5.41
CA ALA A 869 8.80 17.49 -6.74
C ALA A 869 7.40 17.58 -7.35
N THR A 870 7.35 17.89 -8.65
CA THR A 870 6.13 18.02 -9.45
C THR A 870 6.03 16.88 -10.46
N LEU A 871 4.82 16.63 -10.96
CA LEU A 871 4.65 15.79 -12.14
C LEU A 871 5.20 16.51 -13.39
N ASN A 872 5.78 15.76 -14.31
CA ASN A 872 6.20 16.30 -15.60
C ASN A 872 4.97 16.60 -16.48
N LEU A 873 4.97 17.75 -17.16
CA LEU A 873 3.85 18.22 -17.97
C LEU A 873 3.60 17.38 -19.24
N ASP A 874 4.60 16.62 -19.69
CA ASP A 874 4.59 15.75 -20.86
C ASP A 874 4.19 14.29 -20.54
N GLY A 875 3.73 14.02 -19.32
CA GLY A 875 3.35 12.68 -18.87
C GLY A 875 4.52 11.74 -18.59
N GLN A 876 5.79 12.15 -18.74
CA GLN A 876 6.94 11.26 -18.59
C GLN A 876 7.25 10.96 -17.12
N ALA A 877 7.41 9.69 -16.77
CA ALA A 877 7.86 9.25 -15.46
C ALA A 877 8.66 7.94 -15.52
N SER A 878 9.45 7.69 -14.48
CA SER A 878 10.14 6.42 -14.25
C SER A 878 9.30 5.55 -13.33
N PHE A 879 8.73 4.47 -13.87
CA PHE A 879 7.84 3.56 -13.18
C PHE A 879 8.61 2.43 -12.46
N ILE A 880 8.08 2.05 -11.30
CA ILE A 880 8.69 1.14 -10.34
C ILE A 880 7.62 0.13 -9.90
N HIS A 881 7.90 -1.18 -10.00
CA HIS A 881 6.94 -2.21 -9.60
C HIS A 881 6.58 -2.10 -8.09
N PRO A 882 5.30 -1.87 -7.68
CA PRO A 882 4.96 -1.56 -6.29
C PRO A 882 5.41 -2.60 -5.25
N MET A 883 5.31 -3.90 -5.57
CA MET A 883 5.77 -4.97 -4.66
C MET A 883 7.29 -4.98 -4.43
N MET A 884 8.09 -4.40 -5.33
CA MET A 884 9.55 -4.35 -5.18
C MET A 884 9.93 -3.44 -4.01
N LEU A 885 9.33 -2.25 -3.95
CA LEU A 885 9.52 -1.28 -2.88
C LEU A 885 9.20 -1.88 -1.51
N ILE A 886 8.01 -2.50 -1.38
CA ILE A 886 7.57 -3.16 -0.14
C ILE A 886 8.48 -4.34 0.26
N ASN A 887 9.07 -5.05 -0.70
CA ASN A 887 9.90 -6.22 -0.42
C ASN A 887 11.29 -5.84 0.12
N TYR A 888 11.97 -4.93 -0.58
CA TYR A 888 13.41 -4.69 -0.41
C TYR A 888 13.73 -3.34 0.23
N PHE A 889 12.96 -2.27 0.00
CA PHE A 889 13.23 -0.93 0.57
C PHE A 889 12.72 -0.78 2.01
N LYS A 890 12.80 -1.83 2.82
CA LYS A 890 12.42 -1.80 4.24
C LYS A 890 13.44 -1.00 5.06
N ILE A 891 13.35 0.34 4.99
CA ILE A 891 14.20 1.29 5.71
C ILE A 891 13.81 1.34 7.19
N LYS A 892 14.09 0.23 7.88
CA LYS A 892 14.43 0.17 9.30
C LYS A 892 15.38 -1.01 9.44
N ALA A 893 16.66 -0.74 9.67
CA ALA A 893 17.40 -1.60 10.59
C ALA A 893 16.53 -1.70 11.86
N SER A 894 16.29 -2.92 12.35
CA SER A 894 15.43 -3.08 13.53
C SER A 894 15.95 -2.16 14.62
N PRO A 895 15.13 -1.26 15.22
CA PRO A 895 15.62 -0.39 16.28
C PRO A 895 15.98 -1.19 17.55
N TRP A 896 15.77 -2.50 17.53
CA TRP A 896 16.13 -3.44 18.58
C TRP A 896 17.65 -3.66 18.67
N HIS A 897 18.20 -3.39 19.85
CA HIS A 897 19.47 -3.96 20.27
C HIS A 897 19.22 -5.13 21.22
N GLU A 898 20.03 -6.19 21.14
CA GLU A 898 19.85 -7.33 22.06
C GLU A 898 20.17 -6.95 23.52
N PRO A 899 19.42 -7.47 24.51
CA PRO A 899 19.60 -7.11 25.92
C PRO A 899 20.95 -7.59 26.48
N LEU A 900 21.55 -8.59 25.84
CA LEU A 900 22.85 -9.20 26.14
C LEU A 900 23.56 -9.50 24.81
N LYS A 901 24.90 -9.55 24.78
CA LYS A 901 25.68 -9.85 23.56
C LYS A 901 25.42 -11.26 22.98
N ASN A 902 24.98 -12.21 23.80
CA ASN A 902 24.65 -13.58 23.37
C ASN A 902 23.40 -14.06 24.15
N PRO A 903 22.19 -13.63 23.75
CA PRO A 903 20.99 -13.94 24.51
C PRO A 903 20.55 -15.38 24.23
N GLN A 904 20.57 -16.23 25.26
CA GLN A 904 20.12 -17.61 25.19
C GLN A 904 19.03 -17.84 26.24
N ARG A 905 18.01 -18.65 25.97
CA ARG A 905 17.02 -18.98 27.01
C ARG A 905 17.64 -19.90 28.07
N THR A 906 17.23 -19.78 29.34
CA THR A 906 17.65 -20.73 30.38
C THR A 906 17.15 -22.14 30.09
N ARG A 907 18.06 -23.12 30.05
CA ARG A 907 17.74 -24.55 29.97
C ARG A 907 17.34 -25.15 31.30
N TYR A 908 18.05 -24.76 32.37
CA TYR A 908 17.89 -25.39 33.69
C TYR A 908 17.05 -24.54 34.64
N ASN A 909 16.25 -25.19 35.48
CA ASN A 909 15.48 -24.53 36.54
C ASN A 909 16.31 -24.29 37.82
N SER A 910 15.69 -23.69 38.83
CA SER A 910 16.27 -23.45 40.16
C SER A 910 16.62 -24.71 40.97
N SER A 911 15.98 -25.84 40.68
CA SER A 911 16.33 -27.16 41.21
C SER A 911 17.51 -27.82 40.46
N LYS A 912 18.08 -27.14 39.46
CA LYS A 912 19.08 -27.65 38.50
C LYS A 912 18.54 -28.67 37.49
N ASP A 913 17.23 -28.89 37.40
CA ASP A 913 16.62 -29.83 36.45
C ASP A 913 16.63 -29.27 35.03
N ASP A 914 16.73 -30.17 34.04
CA ASP A 914 16.61 -29.82 32.62
C ASP A 914 15.14 -29.54 32.26
N ARG A 915 14.81 -28.26 32.07
CA ARG A 915 13.44 -27.75 31.89
C ARG A 915 13.47 -26.52 30.95
N PRO A 916 13.86 -26.65 29.66
CA PRO A 916 14.14 -25.52 28.77
C PRO A 916 12.94 -24.60 28.46
N TRP A 917 11.74 -25.05 28.80
CA TRP A 917 10.50 -24.29 28.70
C TRP A 917 10.21 -23.43 29.93
N ASN A 918 10.83 -23.69 31.10
CA ASN A 918 10.54 -22.95 32.33
C ASN A 918 10.89 -21.46 32.22
N GLY A 919 11.86 -21.10 31.38
CA GLY A 919 12.26 -19.72 31.12
C GLY A 919 11.45 -19.00 30.03
N ALA A 920 10.58 -19.70 29.30
CA ALA A 920 9.74 -19.08 28.26
C ALA A 920 8.55 -18.31 28.88
N TYR A 921 7.91 -17.44 28.12
CA TYR A 921 6.76 -16.68 28.59
C TYR A 921 5.46 -17.49 28.46
N GLY A 922 4.65 -17.55 29.52
CA GLY A 922 3.33 -18.19 29.47
C GLY A 922 3.07 -19.15 30.63
N LEU A 923 2.14 -20.07 30.43
CA LEU A 923 1.75 -21.10 31.39
C LEU A 923 2.66 -22.33 31.21
N VAL A 924 3.94 -22.17 31.57
CA VAL A 924 5.00 -23.14 31.28
C VAL A 924 5.54 -23.87 32.52
N ARG A 925 5.22 -23.42 33.74
CA ARG A 925 5.71 -24.03 34.99
C ARG A 925 4.64 -24.94 35.61
N ASN A 926 5.06 -25.94 36.38
CA ASN A 926 4.19 -26.89 37.12
C ASN A 926 3.06 -27.51 36.27
N GLY A 927 3.40 -28.37 35.30
CA GLY A 927 2.38 -29.05 34.49
C GLY A 927 1.49 -28.11 33.66
N GLY A 928 1.98 -26.90 33.35
CA GLY A 928 1.22 -25.87 32.63
C GLY A 928 0.25 -25.07 33.51
N GLU A 929 0.33 -25.22 34.83
CA GLU A 929 -0.57 -24.54 35.77
C GLU A 929 -0.02 -23.23 36.34
N ARG A 930 1.30 -23.01 36.30
CA ARG A 930 1.97 -21.84 36.85
C ARG A 930 2.57 -20.98 35.72
N ALA A 931 2.27 -19.69 35.81
CA ALA A 931 2.72 -18.69 34.85
C ALA A 931 4.19 -18.31 35.05
N HIS A 932 4.81 -17.88 33.95
CA HIS A 932 6.07 -17.18 33.90
C HIS A 932 5.91 -15.90 33.06
N ALA A 933 6.18 -14.74 33.67
CA ALA A 933 5.70 -13.44 33.20
C ALA A 933 6.72 -12.64 32.36
N GLY A 934 7.80 -13.29 31.95
CA GLY A 934 8.86 -12.73 31.13
C GLY A 934 9.63 -13.84 30.40
N LEU A 935 10.83 -13.51 29.94
CA LEU A 935 11.79 -14.42 29.33
C LEU A 935 13.05 -14.49 30.21
N ASP A 936 13.40 -15.69 30.67
CA ASP A 936 14.65 -15.92 31.40
C ASP A 936 15.77 -16.15 30.39
N ILE A 937 16.61 -15.14 30.20
CA ILE A 937 17.78 -15.17 29.33
C ILE A 937 18.99 -15.52 30.19
N PHE A 938 19.61 -16.68 29.94
CA PHE A 938 20.77 -17.13 30.68
C PHE A 938 21.91 -16.10 30.62
N ALA A 939 22.47 -15.81 31.78
CA ALA A 939 23.61 -14.93 31.94
C ALA A 939 24.35 -15.30 33.23
N ARG A 940 25.68 -15.29 33.19
CA ARG A 940 26.50 -15.29 34.39
C ARG A 940 26.30 -13.98 35.18
N ILE A 941 26.61 -13.98 36.47
CA ILE A 941 26.60 -12.77 37.32
C ILE A 941 27.71 -11.83 36.86
N GLY A 942 27.36 -10.58 36.55
CA GLY A 942 28.30 -9.54 36.11
C GLY A 942 28.40 -9.35 34.59
N THR A 943 27.56 -10.01 33.79
CA THR A 943 27.47 -9.80 32.32
C THR A 943 26.85 -8.42 32.02
N PRO A 944 27.38 -7.63 31.07
CA PRO A 944 26.78 -6.38 30.61
C PRO A 944 25.36 -6.54 30.07
N CYS A 945 24.46 -5.63 30.45
CA CYS A 945 23.09 -5.47 29.94
C CYS A 945 22.97 -4.19 29.10
N TYR A 946 22.30 -4.27 27.97
CA TYR A 946 22.14 -3.16 27.02
C TYR A 946 20.68 -2.72 26.88
N ALA A 947 20.47 -1.41 26.64
CA ALA A 947 19.15 -0.87 26.33
C ALA A 947 18.68 -1.42 24.98
N CYS A 948 17.48 -2.02 24.95
CA CYS A 948 16.96 -2.67 23.74
C CYS A 948 16.40 -1.70 22.71
N LEU A 949 16.08 -0.48 23.11
CA LEU A 949 15.50 0.57 22.29
C LEU A 949 15.96 1.93 22.81
N ASP A 950 15.81 2.98 22.01
CA ASP A 950 15.82 4.35 22.49
C ASP A 950 14.73 4.56 23.55
N GLY A 951 15.06 5.23 24.66
CA GLY A 951 14.10 5.42 25.74
C GLY A 951 14.60 6.19 26.94
N GLU A 952 13.80 6.16 28.00
CA GLU A 952 14.08 6.82 29.28
C GLU A 952 14.07 5.79 30.42
N ILE A 953 15.10 5.77 31.26
CA ILE A 953 15.13 4.93 32.45
C ILE A 953 14.18 5.51 33.49
N VAL A 954 12.95 5.01 33.53
CA VAL A 954 11.92 5.46 34.47
C VAL A 954 12.05 4.83 35.86
N LYS A 955 12.86 3.77 36.02
CA LYS A 955 13.16 3.14 37.31
C LYS A 955 14.52 2.49 37.38
N PHE A 956 15.12 2.60 38.56
CA PHE A 956 16.28 1.82 38.99
C PHE A 956 16.15 1.54 40.50
N GLU A 957 15.32 0.57 40.87
CA GLU A 957 14.87 0.34 42.25
C GLU A 957 14.82 -1.16 42.62
N ASP A 958 14.58 -1.47 43.90
CA ASP A 958 14.28 -2.84 44.34
C ASP A 958 12.79 -3.14 44.18
N GLN A 959 12.44 -4.33 43.70
CA GLN A 959 11.05 -4.79 43.58
C GLN A 959 10.86 -6.24 44.10
N GLY A 960 11.52 -6.57 45.21
CA GLY A 960 11.24 -7.79 45.98
C GLY A 960 11.65 -9.05 45.22
N ASP A 961 10.69 -9.86 44.80
CA ASP A 961 10.93 -11.08 44.01
C ASP A 961 11.77 -10.81 42.75
N TYR A 962 11.57 -9.68 42.08
CA TYR A 962 12.36 -9.29 40.90
C TYR A 962 13.77 -8.77 41.23
N GLY A 963 14.08 -8.54 42.50
CA GLY A 963 15.34 -7.96 42.95
C GLY A 963 15.50 -6.51 42.52
N LYS A 964 16.74 -6.11 42.21
CA LYS A 964 16.99 -4.84 41.54
C LYS A 964 16.49 -4.93 40.11
N VAL A 965 15.80 -3.89 39.68
CA VAL A 965 15.29 -3.77 38.31
C VAL A 965 15.70 -2.45 37.68
N ILE A 966 15.95 -2.48 36.37
CA ILE A 966 15.95 -1.30 35.51
C ILE A 966 14.67 -1.36 34.66
N VAL A 967 13.94 -0.26 34.57
CA VAL A 967 12.78 -0.16 33.66
C VAL A 967 13.00 0.99 32.68
N LEU A 968 12.99 0.63 31.40
CA LEU A 968 13.13 1.52 30.27
C LEU A 968 11.75 1.79 29.67
N LYS A 969 11.34 3.05 29.59
CA LYS A 969 10.14 3.50 28.86
C LYS A 969 10.52 3.75 27.41
N VAL A 970 9.81 3.10 26.49
CA VAL A 970 10.06 3.09 25.04
C VAL A 970 8.79 3.50 24.28
N LYS A 971 8.92 4.01 23.05
CA LYS A 971 7.75 4.31 22.21
C LYS A 971 7.10 3.04 21.66
N GLY A 972 5.80 3.12 21.39
CA GLY A 972 5.01 2.07 20.77
C GLY A 972 5.50 1.69 19.37
N ASP A 973 5.77 2.68 18.52
CA ASP A 973 6.20 2.47 17.13
C ASP A 973 7.56 1.76 17.05
N ASP A 974 8.50 2.15 17.93
CA ASP A 974 9.83 1.55 17.97
C ASP A 974 9.75 0.08 18.40
N LEU A 975 8.96 -0.24 19.44
CA LEU A 975 8.71 -1.64 19.82
C LEU A 975 8.00 -2.42 18.71
N ARG A 976 6.97 -1.86 18.06
CA ARG A 976 6.24 -2.51 16.96
C ARG A 976 7.17 -2.85 15.80
N ALA A 977 8.06 -1.93 15.43
CA ALA A 977 9.05 -2.12 14.37
C ALA A 977 10.13 -3.15 14.72
N SER A 978 10.42 -3.36 16.01
CA SER A 978 11.36 -4.37 16.51
C SER A 978 10.84 -5.82 16.53
N ARG A 979 9.59 -6.07 16.13
CA ARG A 979 8.98 -7.39 16.30
C ARG A 979 9.47 -8.40 15.25
N ASN A 980 10.19 -9.42 15.70
CA ASN A 980 10.65 -10.57 14.92
C ASN A 980 9.50 -11.54 14.59
N ASN A 981 9.69 -12.32 13.51
CA ASN A 981 8.88 -13.50 13.22
C ASN A 981 9.36 -14.71 14.04
N TYR A 982 8.88 -14.83 15.28
CA TYR A 982 9.18 -15.94 16.19
C TYR A 982 8.02 -16.95 16.24
N THR A 983 8.34 -18.24 16.10
CA THR A 983 7.40 -19.34 16.30
C THR A 983 7.54 -19.86 17.73
N LEU A 984 6.42 -19.98 18.45
CA LEU A 984 6.40 -20.52 19.81
C LEU A 984 7.03 -21.92 19.85
N GLU A 985 8.03 -22.12 20.70
CA GLU A 985 8.79 -23.37 20.80
C GLU A 985 8.08 -24.42 21.67
N PHE A 986 7.23 -23.99 22.61
CA PHE A 986 6.59 -24.90 23.57
C PHE A 986 5.06 -24.85 23.53
N SER A 987 4.47 -25.84 22.88
CA SER A 987 3.02 -26.09 22.90
C SER A 987 2.71 -27.54 23.29
N GLY A 988 1.66 -27.73 24.11
CA GLY A 988 1.17 -29.04 24.54
C GLY A 988 0.61 -29.06 25.96
N LYS A 989 0.08 -30.22 26.39
CA LYS A 989 -0.14 -30.49 27.81
C LYS A 989 1.21 -30.33 28.54
N GLU A 990 1.18 -29.65 29.67
CA GLU A 990 2.33 -29.29 30.52
C GLU A 990 3.23 -28.11 30.10
N LYS A 991 3.17 -27.62 28.86
CA LYS A 991 4.04 -26.55 28.36
C LYS A 991 3.28 -25.63 27.40
N ASN A 992 2.76 -24.52 27.93
CA ASN A 992 1.88 -23.61 27.19
C ASN A 992 2.52 -22.22 27.11
N GLU A 993 3.53 -22.09 26.24
CA GLU A 993 4.05 -20.79 25.80
C GLU A 993 2.96 -20.06 25.00
N ILE A 994 2.87 -18.74 25.15
CA ILE A 994 1.84 -17.94 24.46
C ILE A 994 2.45 -16.66 23.89
N THR A 995 1.80 -16.05 22.91
CA THR A 995 2.25 -14.79 22.29
C THR A 995 2.17 -13.60 23.26
N GLN A 996 1.02 -13.41 23.91
CA GLN A 996 0.75 -12.25 24.77
C GLN A 996 -0.37 -12.55 25.77
N ALA A 997 -0.56 -11.66 26.75
CA ALA A 997 -1.74 -11.68 27.62
C ALA A 997 -3.00 -11.19 26.89
N VAL A 998 -4.17 -11.58 27.41
CA VAL A 998 -5.49 -11.28 26.81
C VAL A 998 -5.80 -9.78 26.83
N ASP A 999 -5.26 -9.06 27.81
CA ASP A 999 -5.39 -7.63 28.06
C ASP A 999 -4.18 -6.82 27.56
N PHE A 1000 -3.29 -7.42 26.74
CA PHE A 1000 -2.21 -6.71 26.08
C PHE A 1000 -2.67 -6.07 24.77
N ASP A 1001 -2.56 -4.74 24.65
CA ASP A 1001 -2.76 -4.00 23.41
C ASP A 1001 -1.41 -3.52 22.85
N ILE A 1002 -1.07 -4.03 21.67
CA ILE A 1002 0.16 -3.71 20.92
C ILE A 1002 0.15 -2.28 20.35
N ASN A 1003 -1.00 -1.61 20.31
CA ASN A 1003 -1.15 -0.28 19.73
C ASN A 1003 -0.90 0.86 20.73
N SER A 1004 -0.61 0.56 22.01
CA SER A 1004 -0.28 1.58 23.01
C SER A 1004 0.89 2.49 22.59
N ASP A 1005 0.81 3.77 22.98
CA ASP A 1005 1.81 4.81 22.66
C ASP A 1005 3.20 4.54 23.27
N TYR A 1006 3.24 3.83 24.39
CA TYR A 1006 4.45 3.54 25.15
C TYR A 1006 4.40 2.14 25.77
N PHE A 1007 5.58 1.53 25.88
CA PHE A 1007 5.79 0.29 26.62
C PHE A 1007 6.96 0.43 27.60
N TYR A 1008 7.12 -0.57 28.44
CA TYR A 1008 8.09 -0.63 29.51
C TYR A 1008 8.85 -1.95 29.44
N ILE A 1009 10.13 -1.88 29.05
CA ILE A 1009 11.04 -3.01 29.05
C ILE A 1009 11.70 -3.08 30.43
N ARG A 1010 11.61 -4.24 31.10
CA ARG A 1010 12.11 -4.44 32.46
C ARG A 1010 13.22 -5.48 32.47
N TYR A 1011 14.36 -5.07 32.99
CA TYR A 1011 15.53 -5.90 33.25
C TYR A 1011 15.54 -6.22 34.75
N CYS A 1012 15.43 -7.50 35.14
CA CYS A 1012 15.37 -7.91 36.55
C CYS A 1012 16.60 -8.72 36.95
N HIS A 1013 16.74 -8.93 38.27
CA HIS A 1013 17.91 -9.59 38.87
C HIS A 1013 19.22 -8.87 38.53
N VAL A 1014 19.19 -7.56 38.26
CA VAL A 1014 20.42 -6.79 37.96
C VAL A 1014 21.24 -6.53 39.22
N HIS A 1015 22.49 -6.12 39.05
CA HIS A 1015 23.42 -5.89 40.14
C HIS A 1015 23.05 -4.65 40.96
N ASP A 1016 23.19 -4.77 42.27
CA ASP A 1016 22.96 -3.71 43.26
C ASP A 1016 24.16 -2.74 43.41
N THR A 1017 25.39 -3.26 43.40
CA THR A 1017 26.64 -2.52 43.62
C THR A 1017 27.41 -2.23 42.34
N LYS A 1018 27.53 -3.18 41.39
CA LYS A 1018 28.19 -2.96 40.10
C LYS A 1018 27.25 -2.20 39.15
N LYS A 1019 27.56 -0.93 38.86
CA LYS A 1019 26.72 -0.05 38.03
C LYS A 1019 27.52 0.57 36.89
N VAL A 1020 26.82 1.04 35.86
CA VAL A 1020 27.41 1.90 34.82
C VAL A 1020 27.39 3.36 35.32
N PRO A 1021 28.51 4.09 35.27
CA PRO A 1021 28.55 5.52 35.62
C PRO A 1021 27.55 6.34 34.79
N GLY A 1022 26.95 7.37 35.40
CA GLY A 1022 25.99 8.27 34.72
C GLY A 1022 24.56 7.73 34.56
N ILE A 1023 24.34 6.42 34.67
CA ILE A 1023 23.02 5.80 34.54
C ILE A 1023 22.18 5.94 35.81
N LYS A 1024 21.05 6.65 35.72
CA LYS A 1024 20.09 6.91 36.81
C LYS A 1024 18.65 7.03 36.29
N VAL A 1025 17.68 7.17 37.20
CA VAL A 1025 16.30 7.48 36.81
C VAL A 1025 16.25 8.85 36.14
N GLY A 1026 15.55 8.94 35.00
CA GLY A 1026 15.51 10.11 34.11
C GLY A 1026 16.63 10.17 33.07
N SER A 1027 17.60 9.23 33.09
CA SER A 1027 18.58 9.13 32.00
C SER A 1027 17.87 8.71 30.71
N LYS A 1028 18.05 9.50 29.65
CA LYS A 1028 17.78 9.07 28.27
C LYS A 1028 18.91 8.15 27.82
N VAL A 1029 18.56 7.09 27.11
CA VAL A 1029 19.50 6.11 26.56
C VAL A 1029 19.15 5.77 25.12
N LYS A 1030 20.15 5.40 24.34
CA LYS A 1030 20.05 4.88 22.98
C LYS A 1030 20.01 3.36 22.98
N ALA A 1031 19.42 2.78 21.92
CA ALA A 1031 19.54 1.34 21.68
C ALA A 1031 21.03 0.94 21.61
N GLY A 1032 21.43 -0.05 22.40
CA GLY A 1032 22.84 -0.46 22.53
C GLY A 1032 23.63 0.20 23.66
N ASP A 1033 23.08 1.20 24.36
CA ASP A 1033 23.74 1.75 25.54
C ASP A 1033 23.88 0.70 26.64
N HIS A 1034 25.05 0.65 27.28
CA HIS A 1034 25.30 -0.20 28.44
C HIS A 1034 24.59 0.39 29.67
N ILE A 1035 23.57 -0.29 30.20
CA ILE A 1035 22.69 0.24 31.26
C ILE A 1035 22.91 -0.41 32.64
N GLY A 1036 23.55 -1.57 32.70
CA GLY A 1036 23.78 -2.28 33.97
C GLY A 1036 24.44 -3.63 33.77
N TYR A 1037 24.50 -4.41 34.85
CA TYR A 1037 25.04 -5.77 34.83
C TYR A 1037 24.04 -6.77 35.41
N THR A 1038 24.01 -7.99 34.91
CA THR A 1038 23.26 -9.12 35.48
C THR A 1038 23.78 -9.50 36.86
N SER A 1039 22.93 -10.11 37.69
CA SER A 1039 23.26 -10.56 39.04
C SER A 1039 22.29 -11.68 39.46
N ASP A 1040 22.16 -11.92 40.77
CA ASP A 1040 21.20 -12.84 41.37
C ASP A 1040 20.30 -12.13 42.40
N THR A 1041 20.05 -10.82 42.26
CA THR A 1041 19.23 -10.09 43.24
C THR A 1041 17.76 -10.54 43.23
N GLY A 1042 17.07 -10.44 44.38
CA GLY A 1042 15.67 -10.86 44.52
C GLY A 1042 15.50 -12.36 44.75
N ASN A 1043 14.47 -12.97 44.16
CA ASN A 1043 14.20 -14.41 44.30
C ASN A 1043 15.22 -15.29 43.53
N ALA A 1044 16.04 -14.71 42.66
CA ALA A 1044 17.18 -15.37 42.01
C ALA A 1044 18.35 -15.67 42.96
N LYS A 1045 18.34 -15.13 44.19
CA LYS A 1045 19.50 -15.12 45.09
C LYS A 1045 19.97 -16.52 45.47
N ASN A 1046 21.25 -16.77 45.28
CA ASN A 1046 21.92 -18.05 45.41
C ASN A 1046 21.39 -19.17 44.49
N LEU A 1047 20.39 -18.93 43.63
CA LEU A 1047 19.84 -19.95 42.74
C LEU A 1047 20.87 -20.36 41.66
N PRO A 1048 20.87 -21.63 41.23
CA PRO A 1048 21.87 -22.13 40.31
C PRO A 1048 21.66 -21.65 38.85
N ASN A 1049 20.42 -21.33 38.47
CA ASN A 1049 20.07 -20.76 37.16
C ASN A 1049 20.26 -19.24 37.15
N THR A 1050 21.48 -18.76 36.91
CA THR A 1050 21.74 -17.33 36.75
C THR A 1050 21.19 -16.82 35.41
N HIS A 1051 20.45 -15.72 35.44
CA HIS A 1051 19.73 -15.20 34.27
C HIS A 1051 19.40 -13.71 34.43
N LEU A 1052 19.24 -13.04 33.29
CA LEU A 1052 18.46 -11.83 33.16
C LEU A 1052 16.99 -12.23 32.95
N HIS A 1053 16.10 -11.82 33.84
CA HIS A 1053 14.66 -11.94 33.58
C HIS A 1053 14.16 -10.66 32.91
N LEU A 1054 13.71 -10.80 31.65
CA LEU A 1054 13.26 -9.69 30.81
C LEU A 1054 11.73 -9.70 30.70
N GLU A 1055 11.07 -8.55 30.92
CA GLU A 1055 9.64 -8.37 30.62
C GLU A 1055 9.40 -7.21 29.65
N ILE A 1056 8.34 -7.30 28.85
CA ILE A 1056 7.83 -6.20 28.02
C ILE A 1056 6.36 -5.99 28.38
N ALA A 1057 6.00 -4.79 28.84
CA ALA A 1057 4.70 -4.52 29.45
C ALA A 1057 4.12 -3.13 29.09
N MET A 1058 2.80 -2.98 29.17
CA MET A 1058 2.13 -1.69 28.88
C MET A 1058 2.24 -0.66 30.02
N LYS A 1059 2.53 -1.08 31.26
CA LYS A 1059 2.55 -0.19 32.45
C LYS A 1059 3.86 -0.30 33.25
N PRO A 1060 4.29 0.75 33.97
CA PRO A 1060 5.52 0.70 34.79
C PRO A 1060 5.34 -0.03 36.13
N ARG A 1061 4.09 -0.21 36.59
CA ARG A 1061 3.65 -0.96 37.78
C ARG A 1061 2.33 -1.67 37.48
N TYR A 1062 1.99 -2.69 38.29
CA TYR A 1062 0.69 -3.37 38.29
C TYR A 1062 0.28 -4.03 36.95
N ASN A 1063 1.23 -4.72 36.30
CA ASN A 1063 0.97 -5.56 35.13
C ASN A 1063 0.37 -6.92 35.55
N ARG A 1064 -0.84 -6.87 36.12
CA ARG A 1064 -1.73 -8.00 36.45
C ARG A 1064 -3.11 -7.45 36.86
N SER A 1065 -4.16 -8.26 36.71
CA SER A 1065 -5.46 -7.95 37.30
C SER A 1065 -5.38 -7.84 38.83
N LEU A 1066 -6.14 -6.89 39.39
CA LEU A 1066 -6.31 -6.66 40.84
C LEU A 1066 -7.73 -6.99 41.31
N GLU A 1067 -8.58 -7.53 40.43
CA GLU A 1067 -9.95 -7.91 40.77
C GLU A 1067 -9.96 -9.13 41.70
N LYS A 1068 -10.68 -9.03 42.83
CA LYS A 1068 -10.70 -10.06 43.88
C LYS A 1068 -11.19 -11.44 43.42
N ASN A 1069 -11.92 -11.50 42.30
CA ASN A 1069 -12.56 -12.71 41.78
C ASN A 1069 -12.07 -13.13 40.38
N GLU A 1070 -11.00 -12.53 39.85
CA GLU A 1070 -10.45 -12.95 38.56
C GLU A 1070 -9.92 -14.39 38.66
N LYS A 1071 -10.28 -15.22 37.69
CA LYS A 1071 -9.92 -16.65 37.62
C LYS A 1071 -9.02 -16.97 36.42
N ASP A 1072 -8.91 -16.07 35.44
CA ASP A 1072 -7.99 -16.23 34.33
C ASP A 1072 -6.55 -15.95 34.78
N LYS A 1073 -5.77 -17.02 34.92
CA LYS A 1073 -4.33 -16.97 35.24
C LYS A 1073 -3.54 -16.09 34.27
N ARG A 1074 -3.97 -15.93 33.02
CA ARG A 1074 -3.34 -15.03 32.04
C ARG A 1074 -3.47 -13.58 32.47
N LYS A 1075 -4.62 -13.15 32.98
CA LYS A 1075 -4.77 -11.79 33.54
C LYS A 1075 -4.14 -11.65 34.94
N MET A 1076 -4.26 -12.66 35.80
CA MET A 1076 -3.72 -12.60 37.18
C MET A 1076 -2.18 -12.58 37.25
N SER A 1077 -1.49 -13.19 36.28
CA SER A 1077 -0.02 -13.40 36.34
C SER A 1077 0.75 -12.92 35.11
N LEU A 1078 0.11 -12.82 33.94
CA LEU A 1078 0.73 -12.38 32.70
C LEU A 1078 0.20 -11.00 32.22
N GLY A 1079 -0.82 -10.45 32.90
CA GLY A 1079 -1.64 -9.35 32.39
C GLY A 1079 -0.85 -8.12 31.92
N TYR A 1080 -1.27 -7.53 30.81
CA TYR A 1080 -0.63 -6.38 30.16
C TYR A 1080 0.82 -6.62 29.68
N LYS A 1081 1.21 -7.86 29.38
CA LYS A 1081 2.54 -8.22 28.84
C LYS A 1081 2.50 -9.01 27.53
N ILE A 1082 3.60 -8.96 26.80
CA ILE A 1082 3.88 -9.73 25.58
C ILE A 1082 5.12 -10.60 25.77
N ASN A 1083 5.20 -11.74 25.08
CA ASN A 1083 6.35 -12.64 25.12
C ASN A 1083 7.59 -11.96 24.52
N PRO A 1084 8.67 -11.74 25.30
CA PRO A 1084 9.88 -11.07 24.80
C PRO A 1084 10.63 -11.84 23.70
N ALA A 1085 10.37 -13.13 23.50
CA ALA A 1085 10.97 -13.92 22.43
C ALA A 1085 10.55 -13.46 21.02
N PHE A 1086 9.47 -12.66 20.90
CA PHE A 1086 9.12 -11.97 19.66
C PHE A 1086 10.01 -10.76 19.34
N PHE A 1087 11.00 -10.44 20.17
CA PHE A 1087 11.88 -9.27 20.00
C PHE A 1087 13.35 -9.65 20.19
N VAL A 1088 13.65 -10.50 21.17
CA VAL A 1088 15.00 -11.04 21.40
C VAL A 1088 15.35 -12.10 20.34
N ASN A 1089 16.43 -11.91 19.58
CA ASN A 1089 16.97 -12.96 18.71
C ASN A 1089 17.72 -14.01 19.54
N LEU A 1090 16.98 -14.97 20.11
CA LEU A 1090 17.54 -16.05 20.92
C LEU A 1090 18.54 -16.90 20.13
N ASN A 1091 19.79 -16.89 20.57
CA ASN A 1091 20.83 -17.79 20.11
C ASN A 1091 20.62 -19.22 20.65
N PRO A 1092 21.21 -20.22 19.99
CA PRO A 1092 21.22 -21.59 20.50
C PRO A 1092 21.75 -21.67 21.93
N ILE A 1093 21.18 -22.56 22.72
CA ILE A 1093 21.57 -22.79 24.10
C ILE A 1093 22.99 -23.38 24.12
N ASP A 1094 23.98 -22.61 24.59
CA ASP A 1094 25.28 -23.14 25.03
C ASP A 1094 25.06 -23.87 26.35
N GLU A 1095 24.61 -25.11 26.23
CA GLU A 1095 24.38 -25.96 27.38
C GLU A 1095 25.67 -26.19 28.20
N ALA A 1096 26.88 -25.98 27.63
CA ALA A 1096 28.15 -26.20 28.33
C ALA A 1096 28.29 -25.15 29.40
N ASP A 1097 28.11 -23.89 29.00
CA ASP A 1097 28.19 -22.74 29.88
C ASP A 1097 27.05 -22.76 30.92
N GLN A 1098 25.84 -23.09 30.49
CA GLN A 1098 24.71 -23.24 31.42
C GLN A 1098 24.93 -24.38 32.42
N LYS A 1099 25.46 -25.55 32.01
CA LYS A 1099 25.76 -26.65 32.94
C LYS A 1099 26.96 -26.35 33.84
N ASP A 1100 27.93 -25.57 33.36
CA ASP A 1100 29.06 -25.10 34.16
C ASP A 1100 28.58 -24.15 35.29
N ALA A 1101 27.75 -23.17 34.96
CA ALA A 1101 27.13 -22.28 35.94
C ALA A 1101 26.19 -23.02 36.91
N VAL A 1102 25.25 -23.83 36.39
CA VAL A 1102 24.16 -24.44 37.16
C VAL A 1102 24.60 -25.67 37.97
N LYS A 1103 25.39 -26.57 37.37
CA LYS A 1103 25.79 -27.83 38.02
C LYS A 1103 27.12 -27.71 38.76
N LYS A 1104 28.12 -26.97 38.23
CA LYS A 1104 29.42 -26.78 38.91
C LYS A 1104 29.47 -25.53 39.79
N GLY A 1105 28.53 -24.61 39.68
CA GLY A 1105 28.48 -23.39 40.51
C GLY A 1105 29.38 -22.25 40.03
N ASN A 1106 29.94 -22.35 38.83
CA ASN A 1106 30.76 -21.30 38.21
C ASN A 1106 29.86 -20.15 37.71
N LYS A 1107 29.26 -19.39 38.62
CA LYS A 1107 28.19 -18.43 38.30
C LYS A 1107 28.68 -17.07 37.81
N TYR A 1108 29.94 -16.71 38.05
CA TYR A 1108 30.46 -15.37 37.75
C TYR A 1108 30.94 -15.24 36.31
N TYR A 1109 30.75 -14.05 35.74
CA TYR A 1109 31.27 -13.65 34.44
C TYR A 1109 32.78 -13.45 34.54
N LYS A 1110 33.54 -14.08 33.64
CA LYS A 1110 34.99 -13.88 33.53
C LYS A 1110 35.23 -12.94 32.36
N GLN A 1111 35.85 -11.79 32.63
CA GLN A 1111 36.50 -11.01 31.58
C GLN A 1111 37.75 -11.78 31.15
N ASN A 1112 37.81 -12.10 29.85
CA ASN A 1112 39.05 -12.36 29.13
C ASN A 1112 39.45 -11.07 28.44
#